data_AF-A0A1H3G8M7-F1
#
_entry.id   AF-A0A1H3G8M7-F1
#
_cell.length_a   1.000
_cell.length_b   1.000
_cell.length_c   1.000
_cell.angle_alpha   90.00
_cell.angle_beta   90.00
_cell.angle_gamma   90.00
#
_symmetry.space_group_name_H-M   'P 1'
#
loop_
_entity.id
_entity.type
_entity.pdbx_description
1 polymer ?
#
loop_
_entity_poly.entity_id
_entity_poly.type
_entity_poly.pdbx_seq_one_letter_code
_entity_poly.pdbx_strand_id
1 'polypeptide(L)'
;MRSKNGKKNGTLKVRVLTILSALSLMLPIIPATSAFAATLNVTAYGANGSDTADDLAAIQNAVNAAASGDTVLLPAGTYYLSANVNGKSGVKIAGAGRDLTTVKMTSGSASTMFFYLHNVTNAEVADMTLDGNSSTVLLSAVTSESGDSNKMRNLRVKDLAASAGFGPFALYAIGSTNLVISNNIVTNTGVNSDWGGGVRVGWGSSHALIENNTISNTGRGGIFVNDDSPYATVRGNTITGTGKKMEGLGIELHTNVDYSLIENNNVDHWISAVRSKYIAVRNNIVKANDGSVGNMGLEVMVDHGVTSGNLVDGGQQVGMQQSPGTGYQLWNYNTVQNIVMWGMQLQGAGTGFTEQYQYFYKNTWKTGPTGNPAAAYPGYDGNAVRIHGDTKNIVFDSNQILNNGRKAIEITTASGTDRISFINNTITGNGGPSIDQYPSSAADLEWSNNTVSGNGTNTQLTSRGFSDAKPVANFTAPLTVQLGQPITFTNTSTDNGTIVENLWDLGEGIPVTTASPTYTYQNAGTYKVILGVWDNGGRASVKEQTVTVFTGPPDTTAPTAPSSLSAPTKSNVTVDLSWTASTDNVGVIGYDVYRGGTLIGSTTGASATTFNVTGLTPSTAYSFTVKAKDASGNVSTASNTLNVTTDAGDTQAPTAPSSLSSPTKNDTSVSLSWSASSDNVGVTGYNIYNGSTLAGTTTGVSATSFTVTGLASNTSFTFTVKAKDASNNISAASNALTVTTDPAANWVNCAGENNPCNFTGTKQVRYGVPGSYVYGTFTNTVMCSNNGFGTDPAAGQYKTCDVNLAGGTGGDTQAPTAPTGLSSPSKTSTSVNLSWTASTDNVGVTGYNIYNGSTLAGSTTGATTFTVSGLTANTVYTFTVKAKDAANNLSAASSGLNVTTNAASDTTAPSAPTGLSSPSKTSTSVSLSWTASTDNVGVTGYDVYNGSTLAGSTTGATTFTVSGLNASTAYTFTVKAKDAAGNVSAASSGLNVTTNASSDTTAPTAPTGLTSPSKTDTSVNLSWTASTDNVGVTGYNIYNGAALAGSTTGATTFTVTGLTGSTAYSFTVKAKDAANNLSAASSALNVTTNAPSSGTNGLLGQYYSGEFGTLAMSRTDATVDFDWGGGRPTDDVPGEWFTVRWTGKVQPQYSETYTFYTHTDDGVRLWVNGVQIINNWVAMNGELSATVTLTAGVKYDIKMEYIENGGNAHAQLSWSSASQAKQIIPTGRLFTS
;
A
#
# COMPACT_ATOMS: atom_id res chain seq x y z
N MET A 1 31.76 -27.66 -54.25
CA MET A 1 32.89 -28.31 -54.96
C MET A 1 34.02 -28.59 -53.96
N ARG A 2 35.18 -29.07 -54.43
CA ARG A 2 36.47 -29.36 -53.72
C ARG A 2 36.96 -28.23 -52.77
N SER A 3 37.92 -28.40 -51.83
CA SER A 3 38.49 -29.57 -51.10
C SER A 3 39.75 -29.17 -50.28
N LYS A 4 39.82 -29.51 -48.97
CA LYS A 4 41.03 -29.83 -48.14
C LYS A 4 42.20 -28.81 -47.94
N ASN A 5 42.60 -28.66 -46.66
CA ASN A 5 43.95 -28.76 -46.03
C ASN A 5 45.19 -28.09 -46.70
N GLY A 6 46.16 -27.48 -45.99
CA GLY A 6 46.47 -27.35 -44.55
C GLY A 6 47.97 -27.56 -44.24
N LYS A 7 48.40 -27.51 -42.94
CA LYS A 7 49.74 -27.90 -42.39
C LYS A 7 50.91 -26.89 -42.62
N LYS A 8 52.05 -26.87 -41.88
CA LYS A 8 52.65 -27.78 -40.85
C LYS A 8 53.79 -27.15 -39.99
N ASN A 9 54.27 -27.92 -38.97
CA ASN A 9 55.58 -27.91 -38.27
C ASN A 9 55.87 -26.78 -37.23
N GLY A 10 56.58 -27.01 -36.11
CA GLY A 10 56.73 -28.24 -35.30
C GLY A 10 58.11 -28.94 -35.21
N THR A 11 58.91 -28.63 -34.16
CA THR A 11 60.03 -29.42 -33.55
C THR A 11 60.39 -28.80 -32.19
N LEU A 12 60.68 -29.42 -31.03
CA LEU A 12 60.85 -30.81 -30.53
C LEU A 12 62.30 -31.29 -30.25
N LYS A 13 62.71 -31.31 -28.96
CA LYS A 13 63.82 -32.03 -28.27
C LYS A 13 63.66 -31.83 -26.74
N VAL A 14 64.17 -32.62 -25.79
CA VAL A 14 64.28 -34.09 -25.57
C VAL A 14 64.62 -34.30 -24.06
N ARG A 15 64.34 -35.48 -23.47
CA ARG A 15 64.40 -35.75 -22.01
C ARG A 15 65.80 -36.06 -21.45
N VAL A 16 65.99 -35.83 -20.15
CA VAL A 16 66.69 -36.74 -19.19
C VAL A 16 65.82 -36.85 -17.91
N LEU A 17 66.05 -37.85 -17.05
CA LEU A 17 65.14 -38.36 -16.02
C LEU A 17 65.87 -38.68 -14.70
N THR A 18 65.26 -38.36 -13.55
CA THR A 18 65.55 -39.03 -12.25
C THR A 18 64.25 -39.16 -11.44
N ILE A 19 64.15 -40.17 -10.57
CA ILE A 19 62.92 -40.59 -9.86
C ILE A 19 63.25 -40.86 -8.38
N LEU A 20 62.35 -40.46 -7.46
CA LEU A 20 61.94 -41.08 -6.17
C LEU A 20 61.02 -40.05 -5.46
N SER A 21 59.99 -40.37 -4.66
CA SER A 21 59.30 -41.62 -4.31
C SER A 21 57.86 -41.28 -3.85
N ALA A 22 56.92 -42.22 -3.87
CA ALA A 22 55.48 -41.95 -3.73
C ALA A 22 54.89 -42.14 -2.32
N LEU A 23 53.78 -41.45 -2.02
CA LEU A 23 52.74 -41.94 -1.11
C LEU A 23 51.35 -41.32 -1.39
N SER A 24 50.30 -42.15 -1.20
CA SER A 24 48.84 -41.89 -1.12
C SER A 24 48.14 -40.79 -1.96
N LEU A 25 47.08 -41.20 -2.66
CA LEU A 25 46.02 -40.31 -3.12
C LEU A 25 45.20 -39.75 -1.94
N MET A 26 45.00 -38.44 -1.94
CA MET A 26 43.71 -37.83 -1.57
C MET A 26 43.35 -36.83 -2.66
N LEU A 27 42.12 -36.89 -3.18
CA LEU A 27 41.64 -35.87 -4.12
C LEU A 27 41.31 -34.60 -3.32
N PRO A 28 41.74 -33.40 -3.76
CA PRO A 28 41.11 -32.18 -3.30
C PRO A 28 39.66 -32.17 -3.80
N ILE A 29 38.71 -32.10 -2.87
CA ILE A 29 37.29 -31.94 -3.22
C ILE A 29 37.14 -30.56 -3.88
N ILE A 30 36.75 -30.55 -5.15
CA ILE A 30 36.43 -29.32 -5.86
C ILE A 30 35.17 -28.74 -5.21
N PRO A 31 35.17 -27.49 -4.68
CA PRO A 31 33.96 -26.85 -4.21
C PRO A 31 32.95 -26.77 -5.36
N ALA A 32 31.74 -27.27 -5.12
CA ALA A 32 30.72 -27.31 -6.17
C ALA A 32 30.41 -25.90 -6.69
N THR A 33 30.20 -25.79 -8.00
CA THR A 33 29.69 -24.57 -8.64
C THR A 33 28.40 -24.11 -7.97
N SER A 34 28.27 -22.80 -7.76
CA SER A 34 27.04 -22.17 -7.23
C SER A 34 25.81 -22.71 -7.96
N ALA A 35 24.94 -23.41 -7.24
CA ALA A 35 23.67 -23.87 -7.79
C ALA A 35 22.79 -22.68 -8.17
N PHE A 36 22.02 -22.84 -9.24
CA PHE A 36 20.90 -21.94 -9.51
C PHE A 36 19.86 -22.07 -8.39
N ALA A 37 19.13 -21.00 -8.11
CA ALA A 37 17.96 -21.02 -7.24
C ALA A 37 17.04 -22.20 -7.60
N ALA A 38 16.83 -23.12 -6.67
CA ALA A 38 16.11 -24.35 -6.93
C ALA A 38 14.60 -24.14 -6.78
N THR A 39 13.82 -24.83 -7.62
CA THR A 39 12.36 -24.89 -7.50
C THR A 39 11.96 -26.21 -6.84
N LEU A 40 11.62 -26.17 -5.55
CA LEU A 40 11.17 -27.33 -4.79
C LEU A 40 9.65 -27.46 -4.96
N ASN A 41 9.22 -28.43 -5.77
CA ASN A 41 7.80 -28.71 -5.96
C ASN A 41 7.25 -29.51 -4.76
N VAL A 42 6.21 -28.98 -4.10
CA VAL A 42 5.59 -29.60 -2.90
C VAL A 42 5.08 -31.03 -3.14
N THR A 43 4.77 -31.42 -4.38
CA THR A 43 4.35 -32.79 -4.69
C THR A 43 5.46 -33.82 -4.47
N ALA A 44 6.74 -33.42 -4.56
CA ALA A 44 7.88 -34.28 -4.19
C ALA A 44 7.99 -34.53 -2.68
N TYR A 45 7.25 -33.77 -1.86
CA TYR A 45 7.18 -33.89 -0.41
C TYR A 45 5.84 -34.49 0.07
N GLY A 46 4.96 -34.88 -0.88
CA GLY A 46 3.70 -35.58 -0.60
C GLY A 46 2.43 -34.72 -0.69
N ALA A 47 2.51 -33.43 -1.02
CA ALA A 47 1.34 -32.57 -1.16
C ALA A 47 0.57 -32.87 -2.47
N ASN A 48 -0.76 -32.79 -2.45
CA ASN A 48 -1.60 -33.13 -3.60
C ASN A 48 -2.79 -32.18 -3.78
N GLY A 49 -2.60 -31.14 -4.61
CA GLY A 49 -3.65 -30.17 -4.96
C GLY A 49 -4.83 -30.72 -5.80
N SER A 50 -5.04 -32.04 -5.81
CA SER A 50 -6.14 -32.74 -6.48
C SER A 50 -6.99 -33.63 -5.54
N ASP A 51 -6.69 -33.68 -4.24
CA ASP A 51 -7.55 -34.31 -3.23
C ASP A 51 -7.98 -33.32 -2.13
N THR A 52 -8.30 -33.79 -0.92
CA THR A 52 -8.74 -32.96 0.21
C THR A 52 -8.04 -33.34 1.53
N ALA A 53 -6.85 -33.93 1.47
CA ALA A 53 -6.01 -34.22 2.62
C ALA A 53 -5.24 -32.97 3.10
N ASP A 54 -4.76 -32.97 4.34
CA ASP A 54 -3.99 -31.85 4.89
C ASP A 54 -2.53 -31.86 4.36
N ASP A 55 -2.21 -30.90 3.49
CA ASP A 55 -0.90 -30.74 2.86
C ASP A 55 0.15 -30.10 3.79
N LEU A 56 -0.26 -29.59 4.96
CA LEU A 56 0.58 -28.80 5.88
C LEU A 56 1.97 -29.41 6.08
N ALA A 57 2.04 -30.70 6.41
CA ALA A 57 3.30 -31.38 6.67
C ALA A 57 4.20 -31.47 5.42
N ALA A 58 3.63 -31.70 4.25
CA ALA A 58 4.37 -31.77 2.99
C ALA A 58 4.89 -30.40 2.55
N ILE A 59 4.05 -29.35 2.63
CA ILE A 59 4.43 -27.98 2.30
C ILE A 59 5.51 -27.48 3.28
N GLN A 60 5.33 -27.69 4.59
CA GLN A 60 6.34 -27.32 5.59
C GLN A 60 7.65 -28.09 5.38
N ASN A 61 7.62 -29.37 4.99
CA ASN A 61 8.83 -30.13 4.67
C ASN A 61 9.58 -29.56 3.45
N ALA A 62 8.86 -29.09 2.42
CA ALA A 62 9.47 -28.39 1.28
C ALA A 62 10.13 -27.07 1.71
N VAL A 63 9.47 -26.25 2.55
CA VAL A 63 10.05 -25.01 3.11
C VAL A 63 11.27 -25.31 4.02
N ASN A 64 11.21 -26.37 4.82
CA ASN A 64 12.32 -26.80 5.66
C ASN A 64 13.53 -27.24 4.83
N ALA A 65 13.32 -27.86 3.67
CA ALA A 65 14.36 -28.30 2.74
C ALA A 65 14.96 -27.16 1.88
N ALA A 66 14.17 -26.13 1.54
CA ALA A 66 14.59 -25.01 0.68
C ALA A 66 15.80 -24.23 1.24
N ALA A 67 16.75 -23.87 0.39
CA ALA A 67 17.86 -22.97 0.72
C ALA A 67 17.45 -21.49 0.52
N SER A 68 18.25 -20.57 1.05
CA SER A 68 18.04 -19.13 0.82
C SER A 68 18.29 -18.80 -0.66
N GLY A 69 17.28 -18.24 -1.34
CA GLY A 69 17.23 -18.04 -2.79
C GLY A 69 16.27 -19.00 -3.51
N ASP A 70 15.87 -20.12 -2.90
CA ASP A 70 14.99 -21.12 -3.53
C ASP A 70 13.52 -20.70 -3.56
N THR A 71 12.76 -21.32 -4.47
CA THR A 71 11.30 -21.22 -4.55
C THR A 71 10.64 -22.55 -4.20
N VAL A 72 9.82 -22.57 -3.15
CA VAL A 72 8.85 -23.64 -2.90
C VAL A 72 7.63 -23.39 -3.78
N LEU A 73 7.43 -24.26 -4.76
CA LEU A 73 6.35 -24.16 -5.74
C LEU A 73 5.19 -25.10 -5.36
N LEU A 74 4.00 -24.52 -5.24
CA LEU A 74 2.71 -25.20 -5.25
C LEU A 74 2.16 -25.17 -6.69
N PRO A 75 2.09 -26.30 -7.41
CA PRO A 75 1.49 -26.37 -8.74
C PRO A 75 0.03 -25.88 -8.80
N ALA A 76 -0.56 -25.84 -10.00
CA ALA A 76 -2.00 -25.61 -10.15
C ALA A 76 -2.80 -26.71 -9.39
N GLY A 77 -3.87 -26.31 -8.70
CA GLY A 77 -4.63 -27.20 -7.81
C GLY A 77 -5.18 -26.49 -6.56
N THR A 78 -5.88 -27.22 -5.70
CA THR A 78 -6.35 -26.76 -4.38
C THR A 78 -5.68 -27.54 -3.28
N TYR A 79 -4.80 -26.88 -2.53
CA TYR A 79 -4.09 -27.45 -1.38
C TYR A 79 -4.81 -27.09 -0.09
N TYR A 80 -4.77 -27.96 0.91
CA TYR A 80 -5.51 -27.81 2.15
C TYR A 80 -4.58 -27.73 3.36
N LEU A 81 -4.92 -26.86 4.32
CA LEU A 81 -4.16 -26.67 5.56
C LEU A 81 -5.03 -26.87 6.80
N SER A 82 -4.44 -27.38 7.88
CA SER A 82 -5.02 -27.40 9.25
C SER A 82 -4.40 -26.37 10.21
N ALA A 83 -3.23 -25.82 9.87
CA ALA A 83 -2.51 -24.81 10.65
C ALA A 83 -1.60 -23.96 9.74
N ASN A 84 -0.72 -23.16 10.34
CA ASN A 84 0.18 -22.25 9.62
C ASN A 84 1.43 -22.95 9.07
N VAL A 85 1.76 -22.65 7.81
CA VAL A 85 3.09 -22.88 7.25
C VAL A 85 4.01 -21.76 7.73
N ASN A 86 5.10 -22.12 8.40
CA ASN A 86 6.12 -21.21 8.88
C ASN A 86 7.13 -20.95 7.77
N GLY A 87 7.34 -19.68 7.44
CA GLY A 87 8.29 -19.24 6.41
C GLY A 87 9.75 -19.43 6.82
N LYS A 88 10.66 -19.10 5.89
CA LYS A 88 12.11 -19.25 6.07
C LYS A 88 12.86 -18.14 5.32
N SER A 89 13.93 -17.61 5.93
CA SER A 89 14.61 -16.41 5.40
C SER A 89 15.19 -16.61 3.99
N GLY A 90 14.82 -15.72 3.08
CA GLY A 90 15.19 -15.74 1.67
C GLY A 90 14.53 -16.84 0.84
N VAL A 91 13.50 -17.54 1.35
CA VAL A 91 12.71 -18.51 0.56
C VAL A 91 11.46 -17.83 0.00
N LYS A 92 11.18 -18.04 -1.29
CA LYS A 92 9.89 -17.70 -1.90
C LYS A 92 8.95 -18.92 -1.80
N ILE A 93 7.72 -18.72 -1.34
CA ILE A 93 6.63 -19.70 -1.39
C ILE A 93 5.61 -19.19 -2.43
N ALA A 94 5.40 -19.96 -3.50
CA ALA A 94 4.69 -19.49 -4.68
C ALA A 94 3.67 -20.51 -5.20
N GLY A 95 2.55 -20.03 -5.73
CA GLY A 95 1.70 -20.83 -6.60
C GLY A 95 2.21 -20.87 -8.04
N ALA A 96 1.59 -21.70 -8.88
CA ALA A 96 1.76 -21.66 -10.34
C ALA A 96 1.10 -20.43 -10.97
N GLY A 97 0.33 -19.66 -10.20
CA GLY A 97 -0.36 -18.44 -10.60
C GLY A 97 -1.55 -18.17 -9.70
N ARG A 98 -1.84 -16.89 -9.43
CA ARG A 98 -2.91 -16.43 -8.54
C ARG A 98 -4.28 -17.05 -8.83
N ASP A 99 -4.53 -17.33 -10.12
CA ASP A 99 -5.78 -17.85 -10.66
C ASP A 99 -5.74 -19.38 -10.94
N LEU A 100 -4.62 -20.05 -10.60
CA LEU A 100 -4.35 -21.47 -10.88
C LEU A 100 -4.10 -22.32 -9.62
N THR A 101 -3.50 -21.72 -8.59
CA THR A 101 -3.22 -22.37 -7.30
C THR A 101 -4.09 -21.74 -6.22
N THR A 102 -4.85 -22.57 -5.51
CA THR A 102 -5.56 -22.19 -4.28
C THR A 102 -4.95 -22.92 -3.09
N VAL A 103 -4.75 -22.23 -1.97
CA VAL A 103 -4.55 -22.84 -0.66
C VAL A 103 -5.79 -22.53 0.16
N LYS A 104 -6.36 -23.53 0.85
CA LYS A 104 -7.66 -23.45 1.50
C LYS A 104 -7.61 -24.00 2.93
N MET A 105 -8.21 -23.29 3.87
CA MET A 105 -8.17 -23.70 5.28
C MET A 105 -9.29 -24.71 5.60
N THR A 106 -8.93 -25.83 6.24
CA THR A 106 -9.88 -26.88 6.67
C THR A 106 -10.35 -26.70 8.09
N SER A 107 -9.45 -26.21 8.95
CA SER A 107 -9.57 -26.16 10.40
C SER A 107 -8.56 -25.14 10.94
N GLY A 108 -8.69 -24.75 12.21
CA GLY A 108 -7.78 -23.79 12.83
C GLY A 108 -8.23 -23.36 14.22
N SER A 109 -7.41 -22.57 14.88
CA SER A 109 -7.69 -21.89 16.15
C SER A 109 -7.76 -20.37 15.94
N ALA A 110 -8.10 -19.63 17.00
CA ALA A 110 -8.16 -18.15 17.00
C ALA A 110 -6.81 -17.45 16.72
N SER A 111 -5.72 -18.21 16.51
CA SER A 111 -4.39 -17.71 16.19
C SER A 111 -3.85 -18.29 14.87
N THR A 112 -4.68 -18.97 14.07
CA THR A 112 -4.25 -19.57 12.80
C THR A 112 -4.22 -18.54 11.66
N MET A 113 -3.25 -18.73 10.77
CA MET A 113 -3.04 -18.03 9.51
C MET A 113 -2.47 -19.02 8.48
N PHE A 114 -2.42 -18.70 7.18
CA PHE A 114 -1.87 -19.63 6.19
C PHE A 114 -0.34 -19.65 6.22
N PHE A 115 0.26 -18.46 6.18
CA PHE A 115 1.71 -18.29 6.16
C PHE A 115 2.16 -17.33 7.26
N TYR A 116 3.12 -17.78 8.09
CA TYR A 116 3.66 -17.02 9.22
C TYR A 116 5.15 -16.75 8.99
N LEU A 117 5.48 -15.48 8.76
CA LEU A 117 6.83 -14.98 8.50
C LEU A 117 7.40 -14.36 9.79
N HIS A 118 7.66 -15.21 10.78
CA HIS A 118 8.09 -14.81 12.13
C HIS A 118 9.62 -14.88 12.30
N ASN A 119 10.25 -13.74 12.61
CA ASN A 119 11.72 -13.59 12.70
C ASN A 119 12.46 -14.07 11.44
N VAL A 120 11.84 -13.93 10.26
CA VAL A 120 12.45 -14.24 8.96
C VAL A 120 12.67 -12.99 8.12
N THR A 121 13.68 -13.03 7.26
CA THR A 121 14.09 -11.90 6.42
C THR A 121 14.08 -12.26 4.94
N ASN A 122 13.70 -11.31 4.07
CA ASN A 122 13.61 -11.47 2.62
C ASN A 122 12.79 -12.70 2.17
N ALA A 123 11.81 -13.15 2.97
CA ALA A 123 10.87 -14.21 2.59
C ALA A 123 9.74 -13.64 1.72
N GLU A 124 9.26 -14.41 0.74
CA GLU A 124 8.16 -13.99 -0.15
C GLU A 124 7.02 -15.01 -0.15
N VAL A 125 5.78 -14.55 -0.06
CA VAL A 125 4.56 -15.35 -0.29
C VAL A 125 3.81 -14.73 -1.46
N ALA A 126 3.62 -15.50 -2.54
CA ALA A 126 3.12 -14.93 -3.79
C ALA A 126 2.31 -15.88 -4.69
N ASP A 127 1.68 -15.28 -5.71
CA ASP A 127 1.21 -15.97 -6.92
C ASP A 127 0.18 -17.10 -6.66
N MET A 128 -0.70 -16.95 -5.67
CA MET A 128 -1.76 -17.92 -5.31
C MET A 128 -3.02 -17.26 -4.75
N THR A 129 -4.15 -17.99 -4.76
CA THR A 129 -5.35 -17.65 -3.99
C THR A 129 -5.28 -18.29 -2.59
N LEU A 130 -5.59 -17.52 -1.55
CA LEU A 130 -5.71 -17.95 -0.15
C LEU A 130 -7.19 -17.87 0.26
N ASP A 131 -7.84 -19.04 0.33
CA ASP A 131 -9.27 -19.19 0.58
C ASP A 131 -9.54 -19.54 2.05
N GLY A 132 -9.90 -18.54 2.85
CA GLY A 132 -10.22 -18.66 4.27
C GLY A 132 -11.44 -19.55 4.56
N ASN A 133 -12.17 -19.99 3.54
CA ASN A 133 -13.27 -20.96 3.62
C ASN A 133 -14.40 -20.54 4.56
N SER A 134 -14.63 -19.22 4.70
CA SER A 134 -15.53 -18.62 5.67
C SER A 134 -15.21 -19.01 7.13
N SER A 135 -13.93 -19.25 7.44
CA SER A 135 -13.48 -19.55 8.81
C SER A 135 -13.73 -18.37 9.74
N THR A 136 -14.39 -18.64 10.86
CA THR A 136 -14.71 -17.68 11.92
C THR A 136 -13.59 -17.50 12.94
N VAL A 137 -12.45 -18.18 12.76
CA VAL A 137 -11.31 -18.16 13.71
C VAL A 137 -9.97 -17.79 13.08
N LEU A 138 -9.86 -17.74 11.74
CA LEU A 138 -8.63 -17.28 11.08
C LEU A 138 -8.34 -15.81 11.41
N LEU A 139 -7.09 -15.51 11.78
CA LEU A 139 -6.63 -14.16 12.13
C LEU A 139 -6.13 -13.38 10.90
N SER A 140 -5.42 -14.07 10.00
CA SER A 140 -4.83 -13.47 8.79
C SER A 140 -4.60 -14.52 7.70
N ALA A 141 -4.30 -14.11 6.47
CA ALA A 141 -3.78 -15.01 5.46
C ALA A 141 -2.24 -15.08 5.50
N VAL A 142 -1.57 -13.93 5.48
CA VAL A 142 -0.10 -13.84 5.62
C VAL A 142 0.26 -12.81 6.69
N THR A 143 1.00 -13.25 7.71
CA THR A 143 1.52 -12.37 8.78
C THR A 143 3.03 -12.29 8.69
N SER A 144 3.60 -11.08 8.77
CA SER A 144 5.03 -10.84 9.05
C SER A 144 5.18 -10.33 10.48
N GLU A 145 6.04 -10.97 11.28
CA GLU A 145 6.24 -10.61 12.68
C GLU A 145 7.74 -10.57 13.00
N SER A 146 8.24 -9.41 13.43
CA SER A 146 9.67 -9.17 13.67
C SER A 146 10.56 -9.52 12.47
N GLY A 147 10.07 -9.28 11.25
CA GLY A 147 10.74 -9.61 9.99
C GLY A 147 11.31 -8.40 9.26
N ASP A 148 12.20 -8.63 8.29
CA ASP A 148 12.76 -7.58 7.43
C ASP A 148 12.65 -7.94 5.94
N SER A 149 12.41 -6.96 5.07
CA SER A 149 12.43 -7.10 3.60
C SER A 149 11.45 -8.16 3.05
N ASN A 150 10.46 -8.56 3.85
CA ASN A 150 9.49 -9.60 3.52
C ASN A 150 8.45 -9.10 2.49
N LYS A 151 7.88 -10.01 1.71
CA LYS A 151 7.09 -9.70 0.52
C LYS A 151 5.79 -10.49 0.46
N MET A 152 4.67 -9.80 0.25
CA MET A 152 3.33 -10.37 0.04
C MET A 152 2.82 -9.86 -1.31
N ARG A 153 2.88 -10.68 -2.37
CA ARG A 153 2.74 -10.19 -3.75
C ARG A 153 1.78 -11.01 -4.61
N ASN A 154 0.93 -10.33 -5.40
CA ASN A 154 0.06 -10.98 -6.38
C ASN A 154 -0.81 -12.12 -5.79
N LEU A 155 -1.19 -12.00 -4.52
CA LEU A 155 -2.10 -12.94 -3.86
C LEU A 155 -3.55 -12.59 -4.20
N ARG A 156 -4.46 -13.57 -4.06
CA ARG A 156 -5.88 -13.29 -3.82
C ARG A 156 -6.27 -13.82 -2.45
N VAL A 157 -6.50 -12.96 -1.47
CA VAL A 157 -7.03 -13.38 -0.16
C VAL A 157 -8.55 -13.24 -0.16
N LYS A 158 -9.27 -14.28 0.25
CA LYS A 158 -10.73 -14.24 0.32
C LYS A 158 -11.33 -15.01 1.49
N ASP A 159 -12.52 -14.57 1.90
CA ASP A 159 -13.47 -15.31 2.74
C ASP A 159 -12.93 -15.66 4.15
N LEU A 160 -12.33 -14.67 4.83
CA LEU A 160 -11.98 -14.74 6.25
C LEU A 160 -13.15 -14.14 7.06
N ALA A 161 -13.91 -14.97 7.77
CA ALA A 161 -15.21 -14.60 8.33
C ALA A 161 -15.23 -14.36 9.85
N ALA A 162 -14.07 -14.31 10.51
CA ALA A 162 -13.97 -13.95 11.92
C ALA A 162 -14.63 -12.58 12.18
N SER A 163 -15.43 -12.52 13.25
CA SER A 163 -16.35 -11.39 13.55
C SER A 163 -16.16 -10.80 14.95
N ALA A 164 -15.32 -11.41 15.79
CA ALA A 164 -15.09 -11.00 17.17
C ALA A 164 -13.59 -11.08 17.49
N GLY A 165 -13.16 -10.26 18.45
CA GLY A 165 -11.73 -10.13 18.77
C GLY A 165 -11.02 -9.15 17.84
N PHE A 166 -9.77 -9.44 17.52
CA PHE A 166 -8.82 -8.47 16.97
C PHE A 166 -8.40 -8.84 15.54
N GLY A 167 -9.19 -8.37 14.57
CA GLY A 167 -9.06 -8.74 13.15
C GLY A 167 -10.35 -9.40 12.64
N PRO A 168 -10.33 -10.15 11.53
CA PRO A 168 -9.14 -10.59 10.79
C PRO A 168 -8.56 -9.50 9.89
N PHE A 169 -7.25 -9.56 9.66
CA PHE A 169 -6.55 -8.71 8.69
C PHE A 169 -6.00 -9.58 7.58
N ALA A 170 -6.42 -9.41 6.31
CA ALA A 170 -6.04 -10.34 5.24
C ALA A 170 -4.52 -10.46 5.09
N LEU A 171 -3.81 -9.33 5.16
CA LEU A 171 -2.34 -9.25 5.18
C LEU A 171 -1.92 -8.42 6.39
N TYR A 172 -1.01 -8.93 7.21
CA TYR A 172 -0.76 -8.41 8.55
C TYR A 172 0.73 -8.27 8.86
N ALA A 173 1.12 -7.20 9.57
CA ALA A 173 2.49 -6.97 9.98
C ALA A 173 2.62 -6.37 11.38
N ILE A 174 3.56 -6.93 12.15
CA ILE A 174 3.94 -6.53 13.51
C ILE A 174 5.47 -6.37 13.52
N GLY A 175 5.99 -5.25 14.03
CA GLY A 175 7.43 -5.01 14.20
C GLY A 175 8.29 -5.30 12.96
N SER A 176 7.73 -5.16 11.75
CA SER A 176 8.38 -5.61 10.50
C SER A 176 8.89 -4.43 9.66
N THR A 177 10.11 -4.56 9.14
CA THR A 177 10.82 -3.49 8.41
C THR A 177 10.90 -3.79 6.91
N ASN A 178 10.95 -2.74 6.08
CA ASN A 178 11.12 -2.82 4.61
C ASN A 178 10.10 -3.74 3.90
N LEU A 179 8.90 -3.86 4.47
CA LEU A 179 7.87 -4.79 4.04
C LEU A 179 7.22 -4.34 2.71
N VAL A 180 7.02 -5.26 1.76
CA VAL A 180 6.34 -4.97 0.49
C VAL A 180 5.03 -5.77 0.36
N ILE A 181 3.90 -5.06 0.40
CA ILE A 181 2.55 -5.59 0.17
C ILE A 181 2.04 -5.03 -1.17
N SER A 182 2.09 -5.82 -2.24
CA SER A 182 1.78 -5.29 -3.59
C SER A 182 1.00 -6.18 -4.55
N ASN A 183 0.16 -5.55 -5.37
CA ASN A 183 -0.65 -6.18 -6.43
C ASN A 183 -1.62 -7.27 -5.94
N ASN A 184 -2.00 -7.26 -4.65
CA ASN A 184 -2.87 -8.27 -4.06
C ASN A 184 -4.35 -7.91 -4.29
N ILE A 185 -5.19 -8.94 -4.39
CA ILE A 185 -6.65 -8.81 -4.38
C ILE A 185 -7.16 -9.31 -3.04
N VAL A 186 -7.87 -8.48 -2.27
CA VAL A 186 -8.51 -8.86 -1.01
C VAL A 186 -10.02 -8.71 -1.13
N THR A 187 -10.76 -9.76 -0.80
CA THR A 187 -12.23 -9.74 -0.78
C THR A 187 -12.79 -10.39 0.49
N ASN A 188 -13.93 -9.93 0.99
CA ASN A 188 -14.72 -10.60 2.04
C ASN A 188 -13.90 -10.93 3.30
N THR A 189 -13.13 -9.97 3.82
CA THR A 189 -12.28 -10.17 5.01
C THR A 189 -12.82 -9.39 6.20
N GLY A 190 -13.30 -10.12 7.21
CA GLY A 190 -13.74 -9.54 8.48
C GLY A 190 -14.97 -8.63 8.37
N VAL A 191 -15.82 -8.84 7.36
CA VAL A 191 -17.01 -8.00 7.04
C VAL A 191 -17.88 -7.69 8.26
N ASN A 192 -17.96 -8.62 9.21
CA ASN A 192 -18.76 -8.49 10.43
C ASN A 192 -17.97 -8.09 11.68
N SER A 193 -16.66 -7.85 11.58
CA SER A 193 -15.77 -7.51 12.70
C SER A 193 -15.48 -6.01 12.79
N ASP A 194 -15.57 -5.47 14.00
CA ASP A 194 -15.19 -4.11 14.38
C ASP A 194 -13.68 -3.84 14.26
N TRP A 195 -12.87 -4.87 14.00
CA TRP A 195 -11.45 -4.74 13.66
C TRP A 195 -11.08 -5.40 12.32
N GLY A 196 -12.05 -5.92 11.57
CA GLY A 196 -11.78 -6.62 10.30
C GLY A 196 -11.24 -5.69 9.21
N GLY A 197 -10.18 -6.08 8.51
CA GLY A 197 -9.56 -5.22 7.49
C GLY A 197 -8.76 -5.93 6.40
N GLY A 198 -8.39 -5.18 5.36
CA GLY A 198 -7.58 -5.70 4.26
C GLY A 198 -6.11 -5.83 4.62
N VAL A 199 -5.47 -4.71 4.94
CA VAL A 199 -4.06 -4.67 5.36
C VAL A 199 -3.96 -4.03 6.74
N ARG A 200 -3.11 -4.57 7.62
CA ARG A 200 -2.64 -3.83 8.80
C ARG A 200 -1.13 -3.96 8.99
N VAL A 201 -0.48 -2.84 9.32
CA VAL A 201 0.93 -2.72 9.69
C VAL A 201 1.03 -1.95 11.00
N GLY A 202 1.69 -2.52 12.02
CA GLY A 202 1.75 -1.89 13.34
C GLY A 202 2.94 -2.29 14.24
N TRP A 203 2.94 -1.74 15.45
CA TRP A 203 3.88 -1.98 16.56
C TRP A 203 5.35 -1.88 16.14
N GLY A 204 5.81 -0.68 15.80
CA GLY A 204 7.21 -0.47 15.43
C GLY A 204 7.61 -1.06 14.07
N SER A 205 6.64 -1.37 13.21
CA SER A 205 6.93 -1.69 11.79
C SER A 205 7.44 -0.43 11.07
N SER A 206 8.26 -0.53 10.03
CA SER A 206 8.66 0.68 9.28
C SER A 206 9.00 0.42 7.82
N HIS A 207 9.04 1.49 7.03
CA HIS A 207 9.38 1.42 5.60
C HIS A 207 8.46 0.47 4.81
N ALA A 208 7.18 0.40 5.20
CA ALA A 208 6.20 -0.49 4.61
C ALA A 208 5.63 0.12 3.31
N LEU A 209 5.85 -0.57 2.19
CA LEU A 209 5.33 -0.23 0.87
C LEU A 209 4.05 -1.04 0.60
N ILE A 210 2.90 -0.36 0.59
CA ILE A 210 1.57 -0.93 0.38
C ILE A 210 1.03 -0.36 -0.94
N GLU A 211 1.27 -1.06 -2.06
CA GLU A 211 1.02 -0.51 -3.41
C GLU A 211 0.15 -1.38 -4.34
N ASN A 212 -0.72 -0.72 -5.12
CA ASN A 212 -1.50 -1.34 -6.20
C ASN A 212 -2.39 -2.51 -5.76
N ASN A 213 -2.83 -2.54 -4.50
CA ASN A 213 -3.72 -3.59 -3.99
C ASN A 213 -5.19 -3.23 -4.26
N THR A 214 -6.00 -4.22 -4.62
CA THR A 214 -7.45 -4.09 -4.78
C THR A 214 -8.13 -4.73 -3.58
N ILE A 215 -8.71 -3.91 -2.70
CA ILE A 215 -9.34 -4.35 -1.44
C ILE A 215 -10.84 -4.09 -1.53
N SER A 216 -11.67 -5.07 -1.18
CA SER A 216 -13.11 -4.87 -1.11
C SER A 216 -13.80 -5.75 -0.07
N ASN A 217 -14.99 -5.32 0.37
CA ASN A 217 -15.82 -6.05 1.33
C ASN A 217 -15.05 -6.42 2.62
N THR A 218 -14.74 -5.40 3.43
CA THR A 218 -14.09 -5.57 4.74
C THR A 218 -14.92 -4.97 5.88
N GLY A 219 -14.51 -5.23 7.13
CA GLY A 219 -15.15 -4.75 8.36
C GLY A 219 -14.89 -3.28 8.65
N ARG A 220 -14.03 -2.98 9.63
CA ARG A 220 -13.61 -1.61 9.99
C ARG A 220 -13.02 -0.84 8.82
N GLY A 221 -12.27 -1.50 7.93
CA GLY A 221 -11.62 -0.75 6.86
C GLY A 221 -10.68 -1.45 5.87
N GLY A 222 -10.07 -0.65 4.99
CA GLY A 222 -9.19 -1.12 3.91
C GLY A 222 -7.75 -1.35 4.36
N ILE A 223 -7.03 -0.27 4.67
CA ILE A 223 -5.61 -0.27 5.06
C ILE A 223 -5.40 0.47 6.38
N PHE A 224 -4.78 -0.19 7.35
CA PHE A 224 -4.37 0.40 8.63
C PHE A 224 -2.85 0.44 8.74
N VAL A 225 -2.27 1.61 9.03
CA VAL A 225 -0.90 1.72 9.52
C VAL A 225 -0.95 2.52 10.82
N ASN A 226 -0.45 1.96 11.91
CA ASN A 226 -0.59 2.59 13.22
C ASN A 226 0.47 2.11 14.22
N ASP A 227 0.33 2.50 15.50
CA ASP A 227 1.12 1.97 16.62
C ASP A 227 2.63 2.11 16.39
N ASP A 228 3.12 3.36 16.30
CA ASP A 228 4.54 3.72 16.16
C ASP A 228 5.22 3.19 14.88
N SER A 229 4.54 3.26 13.72
CA SER A 229 5.02 2.65 12.46
C SER A 229 5.37 3.65 11.33
N PRO A 230 6.54 4.31 11.35
CA PRO A 230 6.90 5.38 10.42
C PRO A 230 7.41 4.92 9.03
N TYR A 231 7.57 5.89 8.13
CA TYR A 231 8.07 5.75 6.75
C TYR A 231 7.18 4.86 5.85
N ALA A 232 5.87 4.85 6.10
CA ALA A 232 4.93 4.06 5.32
C ALA A 232 4.59 4.75 3.98
N THR A 233 4.47 3.96 2.91
CA THR A 233 4.04 4.43 1.58
C THR A 233 2.82 3.64 1.13
N VAL A 234 1.66 4.29 1.07
CA VAL A 234 0.37 3.70 0.68
C VAL A 234 -0.06 4.31 -0.65
N ARG A 235 0.09 3.58 -1.76
CA ARG A 235 -0.11 4.16 -3.10
C ARG A 235 -0.83 3.31 -4.15
N GLY A 236 -1.61 3.96 -5.01
CA GLY A 236 -2.26 3.29 -6.15
C GLY A 236 -3.27 2.19 -5.78
N ASN A 237 -3.66 2.08 -4.50
CA ASN A 237 -4.60 1.05 -4.06
C ASN A 237 -6.03 1.43 -4.45
N THR A 238 -6.87 0.43 -4.70
CA THR A 238 -8.31 0.60 -4.95
C THR A 238 -9.10 -0.08 -3.84
N ILE A 239 -9.95 0.68 -3.14
CA ILE A 239 -10.61 0.27 -1.90
C ILE A 239 -12.12 0.53 -2.01
N THR A 240 -12.95 -0.52 -1.96
CA THR A 240 -14.40 -0.42 -2.28
C THR A 240 -15.31 -1.36 -1.48
N GLY A 241 -16.46 -0.86 -1.01
CA GLY A 241 -17.35 -1.61 -0.12
C GLY A 241 -16.69 -1.98 1.21
N THR A 242 -15.74 -1.15 1.66
CA THR A 242 -15.07 -1.29 2.96
C THR A 242 -15.78 -0.46 4.03
N GLY A 243 -15.33 -0.53 5.28
CA GLY A 243 -15.87 0.33 6.32
C GLY A 243 -17.29 -0.02 6.79
N LYS A 244 -17.67 -1.29 6.70
CA LYS A 244 -18.99 -1.81 7.12
C LYS A 244 -19.17 -1.89 8.64
N LYS A 245 -18.15 -1.49 9.42
CA LYS A 245 -18.14 -1.46 10.89
C LYS A 245 -17.44 -0.22 11.45
N MET A 246 -17.90 0.21 12.61
CA MET A 246 -17.46 1.44 13.31
C MET A 246 -17.40 2.65 12.36
N GLU A 247 -16.30 3.41 12.38
CA GLU A 247 -16.13 4.68 11.66
C GLU A 247 -16.11 4.58 10.13
N GLY A 248 -15.85 3.40 9.57
CA GLY A 248 -15.93 3.17 8.13
C GLY A 248 -14.70 3.66 7.33
N LEU A 249 -13.51 3.26 7.74
CA LEU A 249 -12.24 3.82 7.27
C LEU A 249 -11.71 3.11 6.01
N GLY A 250 -11.42 3.84 4.94
CA GLY A 250 -10.75 3.27 3.76
C GLY A 250 -9.26 3.10 3.98
N ILE A 251 -8.57 4.18 4.40
CA ILE A 251 -7.16 4.20 4.79
C ILE A 251 -7.04 4.96 6.12
N GLU A 252 -6.27 4.45 7.08
CA GLU A 252 -5.97 5.12 8.36
C GLU A 252 -4.45 5.05 8.62
N LEU A 253 -3.80 6.23 8.75
CA LEU A 253 -2.50 6.40 9.40
C LEU A 253 -2.72 7.01 10.78
N HIS A 254 -2.41 6.30 11.87
CA HIS A 254 -2.79 6.73 13.23
C HIS A 254 -1.68 6.56 14.28
N THR A 255 -1.26 7.68 14.87
CA THR A 255 -0.24 7.81 15.94
C THR A 255 1.18 7.42 15.54
N ASN A 256 2.05 8.43 15.45
CA ASN A 256 3.50 8.31 15.22
C ASN A 256 3.87 7.56 13.93
N VAL A 257 3.01 7.65 12.90
CA VAL A 257 3.22 7.09 11.55
C VAL A 257 4.02 8.10 10.71
N ASP A 258 5.07 8.66 11.30
CA ASP A 258 5.77 9.84 10.81
C ASP A 258 6.51 9.59 9.48
N TYR A 259 6.75 10.66 8.71
CA TYR A 259 7.46 10.62 7.42
C TYR A 259 6.80 9.69 6.38
N SER A 260 5.47 9.67 6.34
CA SER A 260 4.67 8.74 5.52
C SER A 260 3.90 9.42 4.37
N LEU A 261 3.52 8.64 3.37
CA LEU A 261 2.95 9.09 2.09
C LEU A 261 1.69 8.29 1.74
N ILE A 262 0.57 8.97 1.50
CA ILE A 262 -0.68 8.42 0.95
C ILE A 262 -0.92 9.05 -0.43
N GLU A 263 -0.69 8.31 -1.53
CA GLU A 263 -0.76 8.91 -2.88
C GLU A 263 -1.50 8.10 -3.94
N ASN A 264 -2.25 8.79 -4.81
CA ASN A 264 -2.87 8.22 -6.01
C ASN A 264 -3.82 7.02 -5.73
N ASN A 265 -4.36 6.89 -4.52
CA ASN A 265 -5.31 5.82 -4.16
C ASN A 265 -6.74 6.19 -4.59
N ASN A 266 -7.58 5.18 -4.84
CA ASN A 266 -9.00 5.32 -5.11
C ASN A 266 -9.80 4.63 -3.98
N VAL A 267 -10.55 5.41 -3.20
CA VAL A 267 -11.17 4.98 -1.95
C VAL A 267 -12.66 5.31 -1.96
N ASP A 268 -13.49 4.44 -1.39
CA ASP A 268 -14.93 4.65 -1.30
C ASP A 268 -15.33 5.75 -0.29
N HIS A 269 -14.84 5.68 0.94
CA HIS A 269 -15.33 6.52 2.03
C HIS A 269 -14.32 7.52 2.59
N TRP A 270 -13.27 7.06 3.26
CA TRP A 270 -12.50 7.90 4.19
C TRP A 270 -10.99 7.58 4.14
N ILE A 271 -10.16 8.61 3.98
CA ILE A 271 -8.72 8.57 4.27
C ILE A 271 -8.47 9.41 5.53
N SER A 272 -7.95 8.81 6.60
CA SER A 272 -7.54 9.49 7.84
C SER A 272 -6.03 9.44 8.03
N ALA A 273 -5.42 10.56 8.38
CA ALA A 273 -4.00 10.69 8.68
C ALA A 273 -3.80 11.58 9.92
N VAL A 274 -3.61 10.98 11.09
CA VAL A 274 -3.74 11.68 12.38
C VAL A 274 -2.61 11.37 13.36
N ARG A 275 -2.31 12.35 14.23
CA ARG A 275 -1.34 12.25 15.33
C ARG A 275 0.06 11.80 14.87
N SER A 276 0.46 12.26 13.69
CA SER A 276 1.73 11.90 13.04
C SER A 276 2.34 13.16 12.39
N LYS A 277 3.60 13.09 11.94
CA LYS A 277 4.36 14.22 11.40
C LYS A 277 4.93 13.97 10.01
N TYR A 278 5.18 15.05 9.25
CA TYR A 278 5.79 14.98 7.91
C TYR A 278 4.99 14.08 6.94
N ILE A 279 3.67 14.25 6.94
CA ILE A 279 2.75 13.41 6.15
C ILE A 279 2.37 14.11 4.85
N ALA A 280 2.46 13.38 3.75
CA ALA A 280 1.92 13.80 2.45
C ALA A 280 0.67 12.97 2.08
N VAL A 281 -0.44 13.64 1.77
CA VAL A 281 -1.68 13.06 1.25
C VAL A 281 -1.95 13.67 -0.12
N ARG A 282 -1.63 12.97 -1.22
CA ARG A 282 -1.67 13.55 -2.57
C ARG A 282 -2.48 12.78 -3.61
N ASN A 283 -3.18 13.51 -4.48
CA ASN A 283 -3.82 13.00 -5.70
C ASN A 283 -4.78 11.80 -5.48
N ASN A 284 -5.29 11.59 -4.26
CA ASN A 284 -6.21 10.50 -3.97
C ASN A 284 -7.62 10.87 -4.44
N ILE A 285 -8.40 9.87 -4.84
CA ILE A 285 -9.83 9.99 -5.15
C ILE A 285 -10.61 9.34 -4.01
N VAL A 286 -11.57 10.07 -3.45
CA VAL A 286 -12.48 9.61 -2.39
C VAL A 286 -13.92 9.78 -2.87
N LYS A 287 -14.63 8.67 -3.10
CA LYS A 287 -15.95 8.66 -3.74
C LYS A 287 -16.72 7.37 -3.48
N ALA A 288 -17.89 7.46 -2.85
CA ALA A 288 -18.79 6.33 -2.68
C ALA A 288 -19.45 5.95 -4.02
N ASN A 289 -19.48 4.66 -4.35
CA ASN A 289 -19.99 4.16 -5.65
C ASN A 289 -21.31 3.37 -5.54
N ASP A 290 -21.78 3.10 -4.32
CA ASP A 290 -23.04 2.42 -4.01
C ASP A 290 -24.16 3.36 -3.52
N GLY A 291 -23.86 4.65 -3.37
CA GLY A 291 -24.79 5.67 -2.89
C GLY A 291 -24.92 5.75 -1.37
N SER A 292 -24.07 5.04 -0.61
CA SER A 292 -23.97 5.23 0.84
C SER A 292 -23.31 6.57 1.20
N VAL A 293 -23.45 7.00 2.47
CA VAL A 293 -22.88 8.24 3.00
C VAL A 293 -22.09 7.92 4.25
N GLY A 294 -20.76 7.90 4.13
CA GLY A 294 -19.84 7.78 5.25
C GLY A 294 -19.70 9.08 6.04
N ASN A 295 -18.97 9.04 7.15
CA ASN A 295 -18.76 10.23 7.98
C ASN A 295 -17.96 11.30 7.22
N MET A 296 -16.79 10.95 6.67
CA MET A 296 -15.79 11.93 6.25
C MET A 296 -14.97 11.46 5.04
N GLY A 297 -14.53 12.39 4.19
CA GLY A 297 -13.71 12.10 3.00
C GLY A 297 -12.21 12.07 3.31
N LEU A 298 -11.64 13.23 3.62
CA LEU A 298 -10.29 13.34 4.17
C LEU A 298 -10.34 13.81 5.62
N GLU A 299 -9.62 13.12 6.50
CA GLU A 299 -9.23 13.65 7.80
C GLU A 299 -7.73 13.78 7.86
N VAL A 300 -7.25 14.96 8.24
CA VAL A 300 -5.83 15.17 8.53
C VAL A 300 -5.73 15.84 9.90
N MET A 301 -4.77 15.40 10.71
CA MET A 301 -4.41 16.02 11.99
C MET A 301 -2.91 15.80 12.23
N VAL A 302 -2.07 16.48 11.46
CA VAL A 302 -0.62 16.23 11.42
C VAL A 302 0.19 17.49 11.71
N ASP A 303 1.47 17.27 12.04
CA ASP A 303 2.51 18.32 12.01
C ASP A 303 3.27 18.24 10.67
N HIS A 304 3.68 19.38 10.13
CA HIS A 304 4.38 19.48 8.84
C HIS A 304 3.67 18.74 7.69
N GLY A 305 2.37 18.96 7.54
CA GLY A 305 1.49 18.23 6.62
C GLY A 305 1.34 18.87 5.24
N VAL A 306 1.27 18.03 4.20
CA VAL A 306 0.95 18.45 2.83
C VAL A 306 -0.24 17.65 2.31
N THR A 307 -1.36 18.32 2.07
CA THR A 307 -2.56 17.73 1.48
C THR A 307 -2.77 18.35 0.10
N SER A 308 -2.40 17.64 -0.98
CA SER A 308 -2.33 18.21 -2.34
C SER A 308 -3.17 17.47 -3.39
N GLY A 309 -3.94 18.21 -4.19
CA GLY A 309 -4.52 17.71 -5.44
C GLY A 309 -5.54 16.56 -5.31
N ASN A 310 -6.03 16.26 -4.10
CA ASN A 310 -7.01 15.20 -3.88
C ASN A 310 -8.41 15.59 -4.40
N LEU A 311 -9.21 14.58 -4.78
CA LEU A 311 -10.61 14.73 -5.17
C LEU A 311 -11.52 14.03 -4.16
N VAL A 312 -12.46 14.76 -3.57
CA VAL A 312 -13.58 14.20 -2.78
C VAL A 312 -14.88 14.51 -3.52
N ASP A 313 -15.63 13.48 -3.93
CA ASP A 313 -16.76 13.61 -4.87
C ASP A 313 -18.01 12.84 -4.41
N GLY A 314 -18.60 13.31 -3.31
CA GLY A 314 -19.86 12.82 -2.77
C GLY A 314 -19.77 11.47 -2.04
N GLY A 315 -20.76 11.23 -1.18
CA GLY A 315 -20.82 10.05 -0.31
C GLY A 315 -20.25 10.26 1.10
N GLN A 316 -20.07 11.50 1.55
CA GLN A 316 -19.59 11.82 2.90
C GLN A 316 -20.35 13.00 3.52
N GLN A 317 -20.49 13.03 4.85
CA GLN A 317 -21.02 14.21 5.57
C GLN A 317 -20.05 15.39 5.43
N VAL A 318 -18.76 15.15 5.68
CA VAL A 318 -17.68 16.16 5.62
C VAL A 318 -16.69 15.81 4.52
N GLY A 319 -16.34 16.76 3.65
CA GLY A 319 -15.42 16.54 2.55
C GLY A 319 -13.97 16.45 3.01
N MET A 320 -13.51 17.48 3.74
CA MET A 320 -12.22 17.54 4.40
C MET A 320 -12.37 18.01 5.85
N GLN A 321 -11.62 17.44 6.77
CA GLN A 321 -11.56 17.84 8.18
C GLN A 321 -10.12 18.05 8.64
N GLN A 322 -9.95 19.11 9.44
CA GLN A 322 -8.81 19.37 10.30
C GLN A 322 -9.36 19.62 11.71
N SER A 323 -8.78 18.95 12.70
CA SER A 323 -9.23 18.96 14.10
C SER A 323 -8.07 19.30 15.05
N PRO A 324 -8.34 19.79 16.28
CA PRO A 324 -7.47 20.77 16.94
C PRO A 324 -5.99 20.38 17.05
N GLY A 325 -5.15 21.08 16.28
CA GLY A 325 -3.70 20.91 16.26
C GLY A 325 -2.94 22.23 16.17
N THR A 326 -1.68 22.20 16.59
CA THR A 326 -0.73 23.32 16.53
C THR A 326 0.34 23.14 15.45
N GLY A 327 0.14 22.19 14.53
CA GLY A 327 1.13 21.80 13.52
C GLY A 327 0.92 22.51 12.18
N TYR A 328 2.02 22.81 11.50
CA TYR A 328 1.99 23.52 10.21
C TYR A 328 1.43 22.62 9.10
N GLN A 329 0.45 23.10 8.33
CA GLN A 329 -0.09 22.34 7.19
C GLN A 329 -0.37 23.20 5.96
N LEU A 330 -0.03 22.64 4.79
CA LEU A 330 -0.29 23.19 3.46
C LEU A 330 -1.35 22.35 2.73
N TRP A 331 -2.54 22.92 2.59
CA TRP A 331 -3.66 22.36 1.84
C TRP A 331 -3.70 23.01 0.46
N ASN A 332 -3.28 22.30 -0.59
CA ASN A 332 -3.17 22.88 -1.93
C ASN A 332 -3.92 22.10 -3.02
N TYR A 333 -4.54 22.81 -3.98
CA TYR A 333 -5.19 22.20 -5.17
C TYR A 333 -6.27 21.13 -4.96
N ASN A 334 -6.75 20.88 -3.73
CA ASN A 334 -7.77 19.86 -3.49
C ASN A 334 -9.12 20.29 -4.06
N THR A 335 -9.87 19.35 -4.65
CA THR A 335 -11.22 19.57 -5.15
C THR A 335 -12.21 18.77 -4.32
N VAL A 336 -13.17 19.46 -3.73
CA VAL A 336 -14.25 18.89 -2.94
C VAL A 336 -15.58 19.27 -3.58
N GLN A 337 -16.39 18.27 -3.90
CA GLN A 337 -17.67 18.47 -4.56
C GLN A 337 -18.77 17.51 -4.08
N ASN A 338 -20.03 17.95 -4.22
CA ASN A 338 -21.23 17.13 -3.98
C ASN A 338 -21.36 16.57 -2.55
N ILE A 339 -20.69 17.19 -1.57
CA ILE A 339 -20.66 16.78 -0.16
C ILE A 339 -21.98 17.09 0.55
N VAL A 340 -22.39 16.21 1.47
CA VAL A 340 -23.70 16.28 2.12
C VAL A 340 -23.82 17.48 3.07
N MET A 341 -22.82 17.76 3.91
CA MET A 341 -22.86 18.86 4.88
C MET A 341 -21.83 19.96 4.62
N TRP A 342 -20.54 19.69 4.87
CA TRP A 342 -19.48 20.70 4.86
C TRP A 342 -18.31 20.24 3.98
N GLY A 343 -18.00 21.00 2.93
CA GLY A 343 -16.83 20.72 2.08
C GLY A 343 -15.48 20.81 2.81
N MET A 344 -15.35 21.71 3.78
CA MET A 344 -14.26 21.76 4.76
C MET A 344 -14.80 22.05 6.15
N GLN A 345 -14.28 21.35 7.16
CA GLN A 345 -14.51 21.64 8.57
C GLN A 345 -13.19 21.79 9.32
N LEU A 346 -12.89 23.03 9.74
CA LEU A 346 -11.89 23.33 10.76
C LEU A 346 -12.56 23.23 12.14
N GLN A 347 -12.05 22.36 13.02
CA GLN A 347 -12.48 22.26 14.41
C GLN A 347 -11.40 22.78 15.37
N GLY A 348 -11.73 23.76 16.20
CA GLY A 348 -10.88 24.38 17.21
C GLY A 348 -11.45 24.32 18.64
N ALA A 349 -12.28 23.31 18.96
CA ALA A 349 -12.87 23.17 20.29
C ALA A 349 -13.12 21.69 20.66
N GLY A 350 -12.90 21.33 21.93
CA GLY A 350 -13.22 20.02 22.50
C GLY A 350 -12.17 19.50 23.50
N THR A 351 -10.91 19.91 23.38
CA THR A 351 -9.77 19.28 24.08
C THR A 351 -8.83 20.26 24.79
N GLY A 352 -9.08 21.58 24.69
CA GLY A 352 -8.22 22.62 25.28
C GLY A 352 -7.09 23.14 24.37
N PHE A 353 -7.02 22.68 23.12
CA PHE A 353 -6.08 23.16 22.10
C PHE A 353 -6.78 24.07 21.09
N THR A 354 -6.07 25.09 20.62
CA THR A 354 -6.50 26.01 19.55
C THR A 354 -6.01 25.48 18.20
N GLU A 355 -6.85 25.52 17.17
CA GLU A 355 -6.47 25.14 15.80
C GLU A 355 -5.63 26.24 15.14
N GLN A 356 -4.43 25.91 14.64
CA GLN A 356 -3.47 26.91 14.12
C GLN A 356 -2.63 26.49 12.90
N TYR A 357 -2.07 27.49 12.21
CA TYR A 357 -1.03 27.38 11.18
C TYR A 357 -1.42 26.63 9.89
N GLN A 358 -2.67 26.79 9.46
CA GLN A 358 -3.20 26.16 8.23
C GLN A 358 -3.15 27.12 7.03
N TYR A 359 -2.60 26.67 5.90
CA TYR A 359 -2.56 27.42 4.66
C TYR A 359 -3.35 26.72 3.54
N PHE A 360 -4.46 27.32 3.12
CA PHE A 360 -5.33 26.84 2.04
C PHE A 360 -5.02 27.61 0.75
N TYR A 361 -4.41 26.94 -0.23
CA TYR A 361 -4.00 27.52 -1.51
C TYR A 361 -4.69 26.86 -2.72
N LYS A 362 -5.45 27.63 -3.51
CA LYS A 362 -6.07 27.16 -4.77
C LYS A 362 -6.96 25.90 -4.64
N ASN A 363 -7.53 25.63 -3.47
CA ASN A 363 -8.52 24.56 -3.29
C ASN A 363 -9.87 24.97 -3.89
N THR A 364 -10.74 24.00 -4.18
CA THR A 364 -12.07 24.22 -4.75
C THR A 364 -13.14 23.48 -3.92
N TRP A 365 -14.13 24.21 -3.42
CA TRP A 365 -15.29 23.68 -2.70
C TRP A 365 -16.58 24.03 -3.44
N LYS A 366 -17.30 23.04 -3.97
CA LYS A 366 -18.44 23.29 -4.87
C LYS A 366 -19.61 22.32 -4.77
N THR A 367 -20.76 22.77 -5.24
CA THR A 367 -21.96 21.94 -5.53
C THR A 367 -22.47 21.05 -4.39
N GLY A 368 -22.19 21.35 -3.12
CA GLY A 368 -22.83 20.67 -1.98
C GLY A 368 -24.35 20.92 -1.98
N PRO A 369 -25.22 19.88 -2.09
CA PRO A 369 -26.65 20.07 -2.26
C PRO A 369 -27.40 20.32 -0.93
N THR A 370 -28.52 21.05 -1.01
CA THR A 370 -29.48 21.18 0.09
C THR A 370 -30.53 20.06 0.09
N GLY A 371 -31.16 19.85 1.24
CA GLY A 371 -32.30 18.93 1.40
C GLY A 371 -31.92 17.44 1.34
N ASN A 372 -30.63 17.12 1.48
CA ASN A 372 -30.17 15.73 1.44
C ASN A 372 -30.71 14.93 2.65
N PRO A 373 -31.45 13.83 2.44
CA PRO A 373 -32.10 13.09 3.53
C PRO A 373 -31.12 12.32 4.43
N ALA A 374 -29.86 12.16 4.02
CA ALA A 374 -28.81 11.51 4.79
C ALA A 374 -27.98 12.48 5.65
N ALA A 375 -28.28 13.79 5.64
CA ALA A 375 -27.51 14.79 6.40
C ALA A 375 -27.61 14.56 7.92
N ALA A 376 -26.47 14.32 8.58
CA ALA A 376 -26.42 13.99 10.00
C ALA A 376 -26.97 15.11 10.91
N TYR A 377 -26.88 16.37 10.49
CA TYR A 377 -27.54 17.51 11.13
C TYR A 377 -28.35 18.29 10.08
N PRO A 378 -29.65 18.03 9.94
CA PRO A 378 -30.52 18.73 8.99
C PRO A 378 -30.51 20.25 9.22
N GLY A 379 -30.37 21.03 8.15
CA GLY A 379 -30.20 22.50 8.21
C GLY A 379 -28.77 22.99 7.97
N TYR A 380 -27.78 22.09 8.04
CA TYR A 380 -26.37 22.36 7.72
C TYR A 380 -25.91 21.71 6.40
N ASP A 381 -26.84 21.09 5.68
CA ASP A 381 -26.67 20.44 4.38
C ASP A 381 -26.25 21.42 3.26
N GLY A 382 -25.15 21.14 2.57
CA GLY A 382 -24.66 21.96 1.43
C GLY A 382 -23.95 23.27 1.79
N ASN A 383 -23.30 23.36 2.95
CA ASN A 383 -22.34 24.42 3.27
C ASN A 383 -20.95 24.10 2.67
N ALA A 384 -20.16 25.12 2.32
CA ALA A 384 -18.86 24.90 1.68
C ALA A 384 -17.69 24.81 2.68
N VAL A 385 -17.40 25.88 3.43
CA VAL A 385 -16.30 25.91 4.43
C VAL A 385 -16.87 26.27 5.79
N ARG A 386 -16.45 25.57 6.85
CA ARG A 386 -16.82 25.84 8.25
C ARG A 386 -15.57 26.12 9.09
N ILE A 387 -15.59 27.26 9.78
CA ILE A 387 -14.61 27.63 10.80
C ILE A 387 -15.32 27.51 12.16
N HIS A 388 -14.92 26.51 12.96
CA HIS A 388 -15.57 26.18 14.22
C HIS A 388 -14.61 26.24 15.41
N GLY A 389 -15.03 26.82 16.53
CA GLY A 389 -14.22 26.91 17.75
C GLY A 389 -13.06 27.89 17.67
N ASP A 390 -12.14 27.79 18.63
CA ASP A 390 -10.99 28.68 18.74
C ASP A 390 -9.93 28.32 17.69
N THR A 391 -9.82 29.17 16.67
CA THR A 391 -9.05 28.95 15.45
C THR A 391 -8.27 30.22 15.11
N LYS A 392 -6.94 30.13 14.94
CA LYS A 392 -6.05 31.28 14.68
C LYS A 392 -5.01 30.99 13.60
N ASN A 393 -4.36 32.03 13.07
CA ASN A 393 -3.23 31.89 12.13
C ASN A 393 -3.58 31.03 10.90
N ILE A 394 -4.72 31.34 10.26
CA ILE A 394 -5.25 30.63 9.08
C ILE A 394 -5.20 31.54 7.86
N VAL A 395 -4.75 31.01 6.72
CA VAL A 395 -4.77 31.72 5.44
C VAL A 395 -5.58 30.94 4.40
N PHE A 396 -6.54 31.61 3.77
CA PHE A 396 -7.20 31.19 2.55
C PHE A 396 -6.72 32.10 1.40
N ASP A 397 -5.82 31.62 0.56
CA ASP A 397 -5.33 32.32 -0.64
C ASP A 397 -5.80 31.64 -1.95
N SER A 398 -6.40 32.43 -2.84
CA SER A 398 -6.69 32.04 -4.22
C SER A 398 -7.61 30.82 -4.39
N ASN A 399 -8.41 30.46 -3.38
CA ASN A 399 -9.34 29.33 -3.40
C ASN A 399 -10.65 29.68 -4.15
N GLN A 400 -11.43 28.66 -4.50
CA GLN A 400 -12.71 28.76 -5.17
C GLN A 400 -13.83 28.15 -4.31
N ILE A 401 -14.89 28.91 -4.05
CA ILE A 401 -16.07 28.47 -3.29
C ILE A 401 -17.32 28.72 -4.13
N LEU A 402 -17.82 27.68 -4.79
CA LEU A 402 -18.68 27.80 -5.97
C LEU A 402 -20.01 27.03 -5.85
N ASN A 403 -21.15 27.69 -6.01
CA ASN A 403 -22.45 27.05 -6.26
C ASN A 403 -22.88 26.02 -5.18
N ASN A 404 -22.51 26.21 -3.91
CA ASN A 404 -22.97 25.36 -2.80
C ASN A 404 -24.36 25.79 -2.33
N GLY A 405 -25.20 24.86 -1.88
CA GLY A 405 -26.63 25.13 -1.61
C GLY A 405 -26.92 26.05 -0.42
N ARG A 406 -25.99 26.19 0.53
CA ARG A 406 -26.08 27.10 1.70
C ARG A 406 -24.88 28.06 1.75
N LYS A 407 -24.27 28.24 2.92
CA LYS A 407 -23.23 29.24 3.16
C LYS A 407 -21.96 28.86 2.41
N ALA A 408 -21.28 29.86 1.87
CA ALA A 408 -19.93 29.65 1.34
C ALA A 408 -18.91 29.54 2.48
N ILE A 409 -18.97 30.44 3.47
CA ILE A 409 -18.12 30.38 4.68
C ILE A 409 -19.00 30.53 5.93
N GLU A 410 -19.13 29.45 6.69
CA GLU A 410 -19.74 29.42 8.02
C GLU A 410 -18.69 29.77 9.09
N ILE A 411 -19.04 30.67 10.02
CA ILE A 411 -18.22 30.98 11.20
C ILE A 411 -19.08 30.87 12.45
N THR A 412 -18.74 29.92 13.33
CA THR A 412 -19.32 29.91 14.68
C THR A 412 -18.53 30.87 15.56
N THR A 413 -19.19 31.85 16.17
CA THR A 413 -18.54 33.00 16.83
C THR A 413 -17.93 32.66 18.20
N ALA A 414 -16.90 31.83 18.23
CA ALA A 414 -16.10 31.57 19.42
C ALA A 414 -15.19 32.78 19.73
N SER A 415 -14.87 32.98 21.02
CA SER A 415 -14.10 34.14 21.47
C SER A 415 -12.62 34.11 21.06
N GLY A 416 -12.06 32.93 20.79
CA GLY A 416 -10.69 32.73 20.33
C GLY A 416 -10.54 32.58 18.82
N THR A 417 -11.60 32.72 18.01
CA THR A 417 -11.47 32.82 16.54
C THR A 417 -10.90 34.20 16.17
N ASP A 418 -9.71 34.25 15.57
CA ASP A 418 -8.93 35.49 15.36
C ASP A 418 -7.85 35.27 14.30
N ARG A 419 -7.12 36.30 13.83
CA ARG A 419 -5.93 36.15 12.96
C ARG A 419 -6.17 35.28 11.72
N ILE A 420 -7.27 35.53 10.99
CA ILE A 420 -7.59 34.85 9.73
C ILE A 420 -7.38 35.79 8.53
N SER A 421 -6.85 35.25 7.43
CA SER A 421 -6.62 35.97 6.17
C SER A 421 -7.41 35.33 5.02
N PHE A 422 -8.25 36.10 4.34
CA PHE A 422 -8.93 35.73 3.10
C PHE A 422 -8.41 36.63 1.97
N ILE A 423 -7.62 36.05 1.07
CA ILE A 423 -6.85 36.74 0.03
C ILE A 423 -7.20 36.15 -1.34
N ASN A 424 -7.51 36.99 -2.33
CA ASN A 424 -7.65 36.60 -3.74
C ASN A 424 -8.72 35.51 -4.06
N ASN A 425 -9.59 35.12 -3.11
CA ASN A 425 -10.51 33.99 -3.29
C ASN A 425 -11.68 34.35 -4.22
N THR A 426 -12.22 33.35 -4.93
CA THR A 426 -13.45 33.47 -5.73
C THR A 426 -14.61 32.82 -4.98
N ILE A 427 -15.60 33.60 -4.55
CA ILE A 427 -16.75 33.14 -3.76
C ILE A 427 -18.03 33.49 -4.52
N THR A 428 -18.63 32.52 -5.22
CA THR A 428 -19.74 32.82 -6.14
C THR A 428 -20.83 31.75 -6.25
N GLY A 429 -22.06 32.21 -6.49
CA GLY A 429 -23.23 31.37 -6.78
C GLY A 429 -23.78 30.55 -5.61
N ASN A 430 -23.26 30.72 -4.39
CA ASN A 430 -23.70 29.94 -3.23
C ASN A 430 -25.08 30.40 -2.73
N GLY A 431 -25.98 29.48 -2.38
CA GLY A 431 -27.38 29.77 -2.07
C GLY A 431 -27.61 30.58 -0.79
N GLY A 432 -26.65 30.55 0.14
CA GLY A 432 -26.61 31.36 1.35
C GLY A 432 -25.67 32.58 1.24
N PRO A 433 -25.30 33.20 2.38
CA PRO A 433 -24.28 34.25 2.39
C PRO A 433 -22.90 33.73 1.95
N SER A 434 -22.11 34.62 1.36
CA SER A 434 -20.68 34.41 1.08
C SER A 434 -19.84 34.21 2.35
N ILE A 435 -20.22 34.86 3.46
CA ILE A 435 -19.60 34.67 4.77
C ILE A 435 -20.56 35.13 5.90
N ASP A 436 -20.50 34.44 7.05
CA ASP A 436 -21.11 34.88 8.31
C ASP A 436 -20.39 36.13 8.90
N GLN A 437 -20.86 36.64 10.04
CA GLN A 437 -20.17 37.74 10.73
C GLN A 437 -18.89 37.24 11.44
N TYR A 438 -17.77 37.90 11.16
CA TYR A 438 -16.51 37.69 11.88
C TYR A 438 -16.60 38.26 13.31
N PRO A 439 -16.15 37.55 14.37
CA PRO A 439 -16.34 37.97 15.76
C PRO A 439 -15.90 39.41 16.04
N SER A 440 -16.69 40.16 16.80
CA SER A 440 -16.35 41.56 17.16
C SER A 440 -15.19 41.66 18.17
N SER A 441 -14.87 40.57 18.88
CA SER A 441 -13.77 40.47 19.84
C SER A 441 -12.40 40.19 19.20
N ALA A 442 -12.35 39.71 17.95
CA ALA A 442 -11.11 39.41 17.25
C ALA A 442 -10.33 40.69 16.91
N ALA A 443 -9.00 40.65 17.03
CA ALA A 443 -8.16 41.80 16.70
C ALA A 443 -7.87 41.87 15.20
N ASP A 444 -7.41 40.76 14.64
CA ASP A 444 -6.74 40.72 13.34
C ASP A 444 -7.61 40.04 12.27
N LEU A 445 -7.73 40.68 11.10
CA LEU A 445 -8.45 40.15 9.95
C LEU A 445 -7.92 40.79 8.67
N GLU A 446 -7.45 39.97 7.73
CA GLU A 446 -7.14 40.37 6.35
C GLU A 446 -8.26 39.90 5.43
N TRP A 447 -8.97 40.83 4.77
CA TRP A 447 -9.94 40.54 3.72
C TRP A 447 -9.61 41.40 2.50
N SER A 448 -8.97 40.81 1.50
CA SER A 448 -8.40 41.54 0.36
C SER A 448 -8.53 40.76 -0.96
N ASN A 449 -8.76 41.49 -2.06
CA ASN A 449 -8.86 40.96 -3.43
C ASN A 449 -9.89 39.83 -3.68
N ASN A 450 -10.78 39.51 -2.73
CA ASN A 450 -11.77 38.45 -2.88
C ASN A 450 -12.85 38.87 -3.90
N THR A 451 -13.09 38.03 -4.90
CA THR A 451 -14.17 38.21 -5.89
C THR A 451 -15.45 37.57 -5.35
N VAL A 452 -16.44 38.40 -4.98
CA VAL A 452 -17.70 37.95 -4.36
C VAL A 452 -18.89 38.37 -5.21
N SER A 453 -19.64 37.40 -5.76
CA SER A 453 -20.74 37.66 -6.69
C SER A 453 -21.80 36.56 -6.69
N GLY A 454 -23.07 36.88 -6.97
CA GLY A 454 -24.12 35.87 -7.20
C GLY A 454 -24.50 34.97 -6.01
N ASN A 455 -23.95 35.21 -4.81
CA ASN A 455 -24.36 34.48 -3.60
C ASN A 455 -25.68 35.04 -3.06
N GLY A 456 -26.42 34.24 -2.26
CA GLY A 456 -27.68 34.62 -1.61
C GLY A 456 -27.58 35.92 -0.80
N THR A 457 -26.42 36.17 -0.19
CA THR A 457 -25.96 37.52 0.17
C THR A 457 -24.48 37.65 -0.17
N ASN A 458 -24.10 38.68 -0.93
CA ASN A 458 -22.70 38.99 -1.25
C ASN A 458 -22.02 39.81 -0.13
N THR A 459 -22.03 39.27 1.09
CA THR A 459 -21.33 39.82 2.26
C THR A 459 -19.83 39.97 1.96
N GLN A 460 -19.26 41.11 2.33
CA GLN A 460 -17.82 41.33 2.37
C GLN A 460 -17.46 41.85 3.77
N LEU A 461 -16.30 41.45 4.28
CA LEU A 461 -15.83 41.89 5.60
C LEU A 461 -14.91 43.10 5.46
N THR A 462 -15.04 44.05 6.39
CA THR A 462 -14.04 45.11 6.54
C THR A 462 -12.78 44.51 7.16
N SER A 463 -11.68 44.50 6.41
CA SER A 463 -10.35 44.15 6.89
C SER A 463 -9.98 45.00 8.12
N ARG A 464 -9.47 44.37 9.18
CA ARG A 464 -8.99 45.06 10.40
C ARG A 464 -7.50 45.33 10.36
N GLY A 465 -6.78 44.63 9.46
CA GLY A 465 -5.33 44.62 9.41
C GLY A 465 -4.75 43.52 10.30
N PHE A 466 -3.43 43.59 10.45
CA PHE A 466 -2.61 42.81 11.37
C PHE A 466 -1.57 43.77 11.96
N SER A 467 -1.16 43.57 13.21
CA SER A 467 -0.07 44.37 13.82
C SER A 467 1.32 44.09 13.20
N ASP A 468 1.42 42.93 12.56
CA ASP A 468 2.61 42.30 12.01
C ASP A 468 2.47 42.09 10.49
N ALA A 469 3.57 42.35 9.76
CA ALA A 469 3.63 42.10 8.32
C ALA A 469 3.61 40.60 8.05
N LYS A 470 3.33 40.18 6.81
CA LYS A 470 3.47 38.77 6.42
C LYS A 470 4.82 38.53 5.74
N PRO A 471 5.44 37.35 5.91
CA PRO A 471 6.66 36.99 5.20
C PRO A 471 6.38 36.93 3.69
N VAL A 472 7.42 37.10 2.89
CA VAL A 472 7.39 36.97 1.43
C VAL A 472 8.12 35.68 1.06
N ALA A 473 7.35 34.63 0.79
CA ALA A 473 7.87 33.37 0.28
C ALA A 473 8.54 33.56 -1.08
N ASN A 474 9.79 33.11 -1.22
CA ASN A 474 10.47 33.06 -2.50
C ASN A 474 11.59 32.01 -2.52
N PHE A 475 11.85 31.42 -3.69
CA PHE A 475 13.00 30.55 -3.90
C PHE A 475 13.47 30.61 -5.36
N THR A 476 14.66 30.07 -5.61
CA THR A 476 15.20 29.83 -6.94
C THR A 476 15.56 28.36 -7.11
N ALA A 477 15.18 27.79 -8.25
CA ALA A 477 15.56 26.46 -8.70
C ALA A 477 15.49 26.40 -10.24
N PRO A 478 16.22 25.49 -10.91
CA PRO A 478 16.07 25.26 -12.35
C PRO A 478 14.61 24.96 -12.74
N LEU A 479 14.14 25.54 -13.85
CA LEU A 479 12.79 25.29 -14.39
C LEU A 479 12.68 23.95 -15.15
N THR A 480 13.80 23.44 -15.64
CA THR A 480 13.89 22.23 -16.48
C THR A 480 15.14 21.46 -16.10
N VAL A 481 15.00 20.16 -15.89
CA VAL A 481 16.03 19.27 -15.31
C VAL A 481 15.94 17.87 -15.93
N GLN A 482 17.07 17.18 -16.08
CA GLN A 482 17.04 15.78 -16.52
C GLN A 482 16.69 14.86 -15.34
N LEU A 483 15.93 13.80 -15.61
CA LEU A 483 15.64 12.71 -14.65
C LEU A 483 16.92 12.22 -13.97
N GLY A 484 16.90 12.04 -12.65
CA GLY A 484 18.07 11.69 -11.84
C GLY A 484 18.93 12.86 -11.34
N GLN A 485 18.93 14.01 -12.05
CA GLN A 485 19.75 15.16 -11.64
C GLN A 485 19.36 15.67 -10.24
N PRO A 486 20.32 15.88 -9.32
CA PRO A 486 20.09 16.57 -8.05
C PRO A 486 19.76 18.06 -8.27
N ILE A 487 18.75 18.54 -7.57
CA ILE A 487 18.21 19.90 -7.70
C ILE A 487 18.20 20.57 -6.34
N THR A 488 19.01 21.62 -6.17
CA THR A 488 18.98 22.45 -4.96
C THR A 488 17.95 23.56 -5.10
N PHE A 489 16.95 23.55 -4.23
CA PHE A 489 15.93 24.59 -4.12
C PHE A 489 16.41 25.65 -3.13
N THR A 490 16.89 26.78 -3.64
CA THR A 490 17.52 27.83 -2.82
C THR A 490 16.46 28.81 -2.34
N ASN A 491 16.13 28.75 -1.06
CA ASN A 491 15.18 29.65 -0.42
C ASN A 491 15.75 31.06 -0.32
N THR A 492 14.93 32.03 -0.72
CA THR A 492 15.24 33.47 -0.75
C THR A 492 14.08 34.28 -0.14
N SER A 493 13.29 33.64 0.72
CA SER A 493 12.16 34.25 1.41
C SER A 493 12.65 35.33 2.38
N THR A 494 11.88 36.41 2.51
CA THR A 494 12.22 37.54 3.39
C THR A 494 11.08 37.86 4.33
N ASP A 495 11.40 38.37 5.51
CA ASP A 495 10.44 38.76 6.53
C ASP A 495 10.95 39.98 7.32
N ASN A 496 10.07 40.65 8.07
CA ASN A 496 10.46 41.74 8.97
C ASN A 496 10.71 41.29 10.43
N GLY A 497 10.35 40.05 10.78
CA GLY A 497 10.70 39.37 12.02
C GLY A 497 11.69 38.22 11.77
N THR A 498 11.21 36.99 11.85
CA THR A 498 11.98 35.75 11.63
C THR A 498 11.06 34.66 11.09
N ILE A 499 11.43 34.07 9.95
CA ILE A 499 10.79 32.86 9.42
C ILE A 499 11.12 31.69 10.36
N VAL A 500 10.10 31.10 10.96
CA VAL A 500 10.23 29.98 11.91
C VAL A 500 10.01 28.61 11.26
N GLU A 501 9.31 28.56 10.12
CA GLU A 501 9.01 27.30 9.41
C GLU A 501 9.07 27.47 7.89
N ASN A 502 9.51 26.42 7.19
CA ASN A 502 9.66 26.36 5.73
C ASN A 502 9.13 25.02 5.21
N LEU A 503 7.84 24.90 4.92
CA LEU A 503 7.23 23.63 4.49
C LEU A 503 7.23 23.50 2.95
N TRP A 504 8.00 22.54 2.45
CA TRP A 504 8.09 22.25 1.02
C TRP A 504 7.17 21.09 0.60
N ASP A 505 6.29 21.37 -0.36
CA ASP A 505 5.70 20.36 -1.23
C ASP A 505 6.52 20.32 -2.54
N LEU A 506 7.32 19.26 -2.73
CA LEU A 506 8.14 19.10 -3.94
C LEU A 506 7.38 18.43 -5.10
N GLY A 507 6.12 18.03 -4.91
CA GLY A 507 5.32 17.29 -5.88
C GLY A 507 5.67 15.80 -6.01
N GLU A 508 6.73 15.32 -5.35
CA GLU A 508 7.08 13.90 -5.20
C GLU A 508 7.64 13.68 -3.78
N GLY A 509 7.45 12.48 -3.20
CA GLY A 509 7.94 12.15 -1.87
C GLY A 509 7.25 12.90 -0.71
N ILE A 510 7.80 12.76 0.50
CA ILE A 510 7.26 13.36 1.73
C ILE A 510 7.54 14.88 1.83
N PRO A 511 6.87 15.62 2.73
CA PRO A 511 7.16 17.04 2.96
C PRO A 511 8.58 17.23 3.51
N VAL A 512 9.21 18.37 3.19
CA VAL A 512 10.57 18.70 3.65
C VAL A 512 10.58 20.05 4.36
N THR A 513 11.28 20.15 5.49
CA THR A 513 11.41 21.39 6.29
C THR A 513 12.81 22.02 6.30
N THR A 514 13.79 21.37 5.66
CA THR A 514 15.11 21.97 5.42
C THR A 514 14.95 23.26 4.63
N ALA A 515 15.49 24.38 5.15
CA ALA A 515 15.26 25.71 4.58
C ALA A 515 15.52 25.79 3.06
N SER A 516 16.63 25.21 2.59
CA SER A 516 16.96 25.03 1.16
C SER A 516 17.30 23.55 0.88
N PRO A 517 16.33 22.73 0.46
CA PRO A 517 16.54 21.30 0.27
C PRO A 517 17.24 20.98 -1.07
N THR A 518 17.80 19.78 -1.17
CA THR A 518 18.22 19.19 -2.45
C THR A 518 17.44 17.90 -2.68
N TYR A 519 16.89 17.73 -3.88
CA TYR A 519 16.03 16.59 -4.23
C TYR A 519 16.39 16.00 -5.60
N THR A 520 16.08 14.73 -5.81
CA THR A 520 16.25 14.01 -7.08
C THR A 520 14.95 13.31 -7.41
N TYR A 521 14.26 13.79 -8.46
CA TYR A 521 13.03 13.15 -8.93
C TYR A 521 13.30 11.75 -9.51
N GLN A 522 12.41 10.82 -9.18
CA GLN A 522 12.48 9.41 -9.59
C GLN A 522 11.68 9.13 -10.87
N ASN A 523 10.76 10.03 -11.26
CA ASN A 523 9.97 9.92 -12.48
C ASN A 523 10.14 11.19 -13.35
N ALA A 524 9.91 11.05 -14.66
CA ALA A 524 9.84 12.19 -15.56
C ALA A 524 8.41 12.75 -15.58
N GLY A 525 8.27 14.07 -15.57
CA GLY A 525 6.97 14.74 -15.43
C GLY A 525 7.10 16.24 -15.18
N THR A 526 5.95 16.87 -14.96
CA THR A 526 5.84 18.30 -14.64
C THR A 526 5.37 18.45 -13.20
N TYR A 527 6.29 18.81 -12.31
CA TYR A 527 6.07 18.91 -10.88
C TYR A 527 5.75 20.36 -10.49
N LYS A 528 4.82 20.53 -9.55
CA LYS A 528 4.60 21.80 -8.87
C LYS A 528 5.39 21.78 -7.57
N VAL A 529 6.31 22.71 -7.43
CA VAL A 529 7.06 22.91 -6.19
C VAL A 529 6.47 24.11 -5.47
N ILE A 530 5.99 23.89 -4.26
CA ILE A 530 5.38 24.91 -3.41
C ILE A 530 6.17 24.99 -2.11
N LEU A 531 6.67 26.19 -1.80
CA LEU A 531 7.22 26.55 -0.50
C LEU A 531 6.19 27.38 0.26
N GLY A 532 5.71 26.89 1.41
CA GLY A 532 5.05 27.71 2.42
C GLY A 532 6.03 28.16 3.49
N VAL A 533 6.00 29.44 3.87
CA VAL A 533 6.79 29.96 5.00
C VAL A 533 5.87 30.58 6.05
N TRP A 534 6.21 30.39 7.31
CA TRP A 534 5.55 31.02 8.46
C TRP A 534 6.55 31.83 9.27
N ASP A 535 6.12 32.98 9.79
CA ASP A 535 6.92 33.84 10.66
C ASP A 535 6.66 33.60 12.15
N ASN A 536 7.44 34.27 13.01
CA ASN A 536 7.29 34.23 14.46
C ASN A 536 6.01 34.94 15.00
N GLY A 537 5.17 35.52 14.14
CA GLY A 537 3.81 35.98 14.46
C GLY A 537 2.74 34.97 14.08
N GLY A 538 3.06 33.96 13.26
CA GLY A 538 2.10 33.03 12.66
C GLY A 538 1.43 33.55 11.38
N ARG A 539 1.95 34.60 10.76
CA ARG A 539 1.59 34.99 9.38
C ARG A 539 2.31 34.06 8.42
N ALA A 540 1.77 33.93 7.21
CA ALA A 540 2.33 33.02 6.22
C ALA A 540 2.14 33.52 4.78
N SER A 541 2.96 32.99 3.87
CA SER A 541 2.74 33.08 2.42
C SER A 541 3.31 31.85 1.71
N VAL A 542 2.92 31.66 0.45
CA VAL A 542 3.41 30.57 -0.40
C VAL A 542 4.07 31.09 -1.68
N LYS A 543 5.06 30.34 -2.17
CA LYS A 543 5.66 30.49 -3.49
C LYS A 543 5.47 29.20 -4.27
N GLU A 544 4.96 29.31 -5.49
CA GLU A 544 4.86 28.20 -6.45
C GLU A 544 5.89 28.39 -7.58
N GLN A 545 6.52 27.29 -8.00
CA GLN A 545 7.29 27.19 -9.24
C GLN A 545 7.03 25.83 -9.91
N THR A 546 6.89 25.80 -11.23
CA THR A 546 6.86 24.55 -12.00
C THR A 546 8.28 24.09 -12.31
N VAL A 547 8.55 22.79 -12.14
CA VAL A 547 9.79 22.13 -12.55
C VAL A 547 9.45 20.99 -13.52
N THR A 548 10.05 21.02 -14.72
CA THR A 548 9.87 19.97 -15.73
C THR A 548 11.06 19.02 -15.69
N VAL A 549 10.81 17.78 -15.25
CA VAL A 549 11.78 16.69 -15.25
C VAL A 549 11.63 15.92 -16.57
N PHE A 550 12.62 16.01 -17.46
CA PHE A 550 12.59 15.33 -18.74
C PHE A 550 13.49 14.09 -18.75
N THR A 551 13.09 13.06 -19.49
CA THR A 551 14.01 11.98 -19.89
C THR A 551 15.04 12.56 -20.86
N GLY A 552 16.29 12.69 -20.42
CA GLY A 552 17.40 13.04 -21.31
C GLY A 552 17.71 11.93 -22.32
N PRO A 553 18.79 12.06 -23.11
CA PRO A 553 19.37 10.88 -23.76
C PRO A 553 19.69 9.82 -22.68
N PRO A 554 19.55 8.51 -22.96
CA PRO A 554 19.84 7.47 -21.98
C PRO A 554 21.27 7.63 -21.47
N ASP A 555 21.46 7.67 -20.15
CA ASP A 555 22.82 7.64 -19.64
C ASP A 555 23.44 6.27 -19.91
N THR A 556 24.71 6.29 -20.28
CA THR A 556 25.55 5.11 -20.53
C THR A 556 26.86 5.18 -19.73
N THR A 557 27.01 6.23 -18.94
CA THR A 557 28.05 6.38 -17.93
C THR A 557 27.63 5.60 -16.70
N ALA A 558 28.56 4.87 -16.09
CA ALA A 558 28.31 4.22 -14.81
C ALA A 558 28.90 5.04 -13.67
N PRO A 559 28.28 5.03 -12.48
CA PRO A 559 28.82 5.71 -11.31
C PRO A 559 30.27 5.31 -11.01
N THR A 560 31.00 6.19 -10.34
CA THR A 560 32.31 5.86 -9.77
C THR A 560 32.19 4.69 -8.79
N ALA A 561 33.20 3.83 -8.73
CA ALA A 561 33.21 2.71 -7.79
C ALA A 561 33.18 3.21 -6.33
N PRO A 562 32.32 2.66 -5.45
CA PRO A 562 32.35 2.96 -4.03
C PRO A 562 33.73 2.65 -3.46
N SER A 563 34.32 3.56 -2.70
CA SER A 563 35.71 3.43 -2.22
C SER A 563 35.78 3.26 -0.70
N SER A 564 36.94 2.83 -0.19
CA SER A 564 37.18 2.69 1.26
C SER A 564 36.20 1.74 1.97
N LEU A 565 35.72 0.67 1.31
CA LEU A 565 34.84 -0.32 1.93
C LEU A 565 35.56 -0.99 3.11
N SER A 566 34.96 -0.88 4.29
CA SER A 566 35.54 -1.24 5.59
C SER A 566 34.50 -1.88 6.51
N ALA A 567 34.96 -2.62 7.52
CA ALA A 567 34.14 -3.12 8.62
C ALA A 567 34.51 -2.40 9.92
N PRO A 568 33.84 -1.29 10.31
CA PRO A 568 34.13 -0.59 11.56
C PRO A 568 33.81 -1.45 12.80
N THR A 569 32.79 -2.30 12.72
CA THR A 569 32.35 -3.20 13.79
C THR A 569 31.94 -4.57 13.23
N LYS A 570 32.09 -5.60 14.05
CA LYS A 570 31.70 -6.98 13.74
C LYS A 570 31.46 -7.76 15.04
N SER A 571 30.85 -8.93 14.91
CA SER A 571 30.66 -9.90 15.99
C SER A 571 30.87 -11.32 15.46
N ASN A 572 30.44 -12.32 16.23
CA ASN A 572 30.38 -13.72 15.79
C ASN A 572 29.28 -13.96 14.72
N VAL A 573 28.24 -13.12 14.63
CA VAL A 573 27.10 -13.32 13.70
C VAL A 573 26.73 -12.07 12.88
N THR A 574 27.45 -10.96 13.02
CA THR A 574 27.23 -9.70 12.27
C THR A 574 28.53 -9.06 11.78
N VAL A 575 28.42 -8.24 10.73
CA VAL A 575 29.45 -7.30 10.26
C VAL A 575 28.75 -6.00 9.85
N ASP A 576 29.16 -4.87 10.41
CA ASP A 576 28.79 -3.56 9.86
C ASP A 576 29.71 -3.21 8.69
N LEU A 577 29.16 -2.70 7.60
CA LEU A 577 29.89 -2.20 6.45
C LEU A 577 29.78 -0.68 6.36
N SER A 578 30.87 -0.02 5.97
CA SER A 578 30.91 1.42 5.68
C SER A 578 31.84 1.71 4.50
N TRP A 579 31.44 2.63 3.62
CA TRP A 579 32.21 3.05 2.44
C TRP A 579 32.12 4.57 2.20
N THR A 580 32.94 5.08 1.29
CA THR A 580 32.88 6.46 0.78
C THR A 580 31.89 6.52 -0.38
N ALA A 581 31.04 7.56 -0.40
CA ALA A 581 30.02 7.74 -1.42
C ALA A 581 30.59 7.83 -2.85
N SER A 582 29.81 7.32 -3.80
CA SER A 582 30.08 7.45 -5.23
C SER A 582 29.52 8.75 -5.79
N THR A 583 30.19 9.29 -6.80
CA THR A 583 29.68 10.33 -7.69
C THR A 583 29.31 9.78 -9.06
N ASP A 584 28.38 10.45 -9.71
CA ASP A 584 27.86 10.13 -11.04
C ASP A 584 27.33 11.41 -11.72
N ASN A 585 27.21 11.43 -13.06
CA ASN A 585 26.76 12.60 -13.81
C ASN A 585 25.23 12.70 -14.00
N VAL A 586 24.46 11.64 -13.74
CA VAL A 586 22.98 11.64 -13.63
C VAL A 586 22.53 11.23 -12.21
N GLY A 587 23.46 10.87 -11.32
CA GLY A 587 23.26 10.81 -9.87
C GLY A 587 23.05 9.40 -9.34
N VAL A 588 23.66 9.12 -8.18
CA VAL A 588 23.61 7.80 -7.54
C VAL A 588 22.31 7.62 -6.78
N ILE A 589 21.46 6.69 -7.22
CA ILE A 589 20.18 6.38 -6.55
C ILE A 589 20.32 5.37 -5.41
N GLY A 590 21.50 4.78 -5.22
CA GLY A 590 21.77 3.83 -4.14
C GLY A 590 22.96 2.92 -4.42
N TYR A 591 23.10 1.90 -3.58
CA TYR A 591 24.22 0.96 -3.63
C TYR A 591 23.72 -0.49 -3.50
N ASP A 592 24.36 -1.41 -4.22
CA ASP A 592 24.13 -2.86 -4.15
C ASP A 592 25.30 -3.54 -3.41
N VAL A 593 24.97 -4.29 -2.36
CA VAL A 593 25.93 -4.91 -1.44
C VAL A 593 26.02 -6.41 -1.73
N TYR A 594 27.22 -6.89 -2.05
CA TYR A 594 27.49 -8.27 -2.43
C TYR A 594 28.33 -9.00 -1.38
N ARG A 595 28.00 -10.26 -1.10
CA ARG A 595 28.75 -11.20 -0.26
C ARG A 595 29.20 -12.39 -1.10
N GLY A 596 30.50 -12.58 -1.30
CA GLY A 596 31.05 -13.63 -2.16
C GLY A 596 30.64 -13.52 -3.64
N GLY A 597 30.21 -12.33 -4.09
CA GLY A 597 29.65 -12.09 -5.43
C GLY A 597 28.11 -12.19 -5.52
N THR A 598 27.43 -12.72 -4.52
CA THR A 598 25.95 -12.77 -4.45
C THR A 598 25.41 -11.48 -3.83
N LEU A 599 24.41 -10.86 -4.45
CA LEU A 599 23.71 -9.70 -3.88
C LEU A 599 22.99 -10.09 -2.58
N ILE A 600 23.26 -9.37 -1.48
CA ILE A 600 22.62 -9.61 -0.17
C ILE A 600 21.68 -8.48 0.27
N GLY A 601 21.74 -7.32 -0.38
CA GLY A 601 20.85 -6.19 -0.11
C GLY A 601 21.24 -4.96 -0.92
N SER A 602 20.41 -3.93 -0.83
CA SER A 602 20.66 -2.63 -1.47
C SER A 602 20.31 -1.49 -0.50
N THR A 603 20.97 -0.35 -0.65
CA THR A 603 20.59 0.92 -0.01
C THR A 603 20.00 1.89 -1.05
N THR A 604 19.28 2.92 -0.57
CA THR A 604 18.60 3.93 -1.40
C THR A 604 19.15 5.32 -1.08
N GLY A 605 19.43 6.11 -2.13
CA GLY A 605 20.02 7.45 -2.07
C GLY A 605 21.55 7.48 -2.03
N ALA A 606 22.14 8.50 -2.66
CA ALA A 606 23.60 8.68 -2.76
C ALA A 606 24.34 8.69 -1.41
N SER A 607 23.68 9.14 -0.34
CA SER A 607 24.25 9.28 1.01
C SER A 607 24.19 8.00 1.85
N ALA A 608 23.54 6.92 1.39
CA ALA A 608 23.35 5.70 2.17
C ALA A 608 24.58 4.77 2.10
N THR A 609 25.64 5.19 2.79
CA THR A 609 27.01 4.65 2.73
C THR A 609 27.37 3.59 3.77
N THR A 610 26.36 3.01 4.44
CA THR A 610 26.53 1.97 5.46
C THR A 610 25.52 0.84 5.28
N PHE A 611 25.87 -0.37 5.72
CA PHE A 611 24.97 -1.54 5.67
C PHE A 611 25.34 -2.56 6.76
N ASN A 612 24.39 -2.95 7.61
CA ASN A 612 24.60 -4.01 8.60
C ASN A 612 24.30 -5.38 7.99
N VAL A 613 25.26 -6.30 8.03
CA VAL A 613 25.11 -7.68 7.56
C VAL A 613 24.87 -8.59 8.76
N THR A 614 23.70 -9.22 8.82
CA THR A 614 23.31 -10.18 9.87
C THR A 614 23.38 -11.63 9.39
N GLY A 615 23.12 -12.58 10.29
CA GLY A 615 22.98 -14.00 9.95
C GLY A 615 24.28 -14.65 9.45
N LEU A 616 25.43 -14.16 9.91
CA LEU A 616 26.73 -14.72 9.58
C LEU A 616 27.06 -15.89 10.52
N THR A 617 27.89 -16.81 10.04
CA THR A 617 28.42 -17.93 10.81
C THR A 617 29.67 -17.48 11.58
N PRO A 618 29.87 -17.90 12.85
CA PRO A 618 31.09 -17.57 13.60
C PRO A 618 32.39 -18.13 13.00
N SER A 619 33.52 -17.53 13.36
CA SER A 619 34.88 -17.89 12.88
C SER A 619 35.02 -18.00 11.34
N THR A 620 34.10 -17.41 10.57
CA THR A 620 33.96 -17.66 9.13
C THR A 620 34.39 -16.43 8.34
N ALA A 621 35.26 -16.65 7.34
CA ALA A 621 35.74 -15.59 6.46
C ALA A 621 34.72 -15.27 5.38
N TYR A 622 34.29 -14.01 5.33
CA TYR A 622 33.42 -13.47 4.30
C TYR A 622 34.16 -12.42 3.47
N SER A 623 33.82 -12.36 2.18
CA SER A 623 34.26 -11.31 1.26
C SER A 623 33.07 -10.44 0.87
N PHE A 624 33.24 -9.13 0.94
CA PHE A 624 32.22 -8.14 0.60
C PHE A 624 32.71 -7.17 -0.46
N THR A 625 31.83 -6.77 -1.37
CA THR A 625 32.01 -5.67 -2.32
C THR A 625 30.71 -4.88 -2.46
N VAL A 626 30.80 -3.61 -2.82
CA VAL A 626 29.66 -2.72 -3.03
C VAL A 626 29.75 -2.09 -4.42
N LYS A 627 28.61 -1.86 -5.08
CA LYS A 627 28.51 -1.09 -6.33
C LYS A 627 27.45 0.00 -6.18
N ALA A 628 27.76 1.24 -6.55
CA ALA A 628 26.77 2.27 -6.82
C ALA A 628 26.00 2.01 -8.12
N LYS A 629 24.77 2.52 -8.19
CA LYS A 629 23.87 2.50 -9.36
C LYS A 629 23.20 3.86 -9.57
N ASP A 630 22.93 4.22 -10.83
CA ASP A 630 22.29 5.49 -11.22
C ASP A 630 20.78 5.34 -11.50
N ALA A 631 20.13 6.45 -11.85
CA ALA A 631 18.71 6.47 -12.26
C ALA A 631 18.42 5.81 -13.61
N SER A 632 19.44 5.53 -14.43
CA SER A 632 19.31 4.90 -15.75
C SER A 632 19.51 3.37 -15.72
N GLY A 633 19.96 2.83 -14.59
CA GLY A 633 20.28 1.40 -14.41
C GLY A 633 21.74 1.04 -14.70
N ASN A 634 22.63 2.01 -14.92
CA ASN A 634 24.06 1.79 -15.02
C ASN A 634 24.62 1.44 -13.64
N VAL A 635 25.52 0.45 -13.61
CA VAL A 635 26.10 -0.07 -12.37
C VAL A 635 27.63 0.06 -12.42
N SER A 636 28.18 0.73 -11.41
CA SER A 636 29.62 0.93 -11.22
C SER A 636 30.43 -0.38 -11.20
N THR A 637 31.74 -0.26 -11.40
CA THR A 637 32.67 -1.32 -11.00
C THR A 637 32.65 -1.50 -9.47
N ALA A 638 32.94 -2.72 -9.02
CA ALA A 638 32.94 -3.04 -7.61
C ALA A 638 33.99 -2.24 -6.81
N SER A 639 33.66 -1.95 -5.56
CA SER A 639 34.59 -1.45 -4.55
C SER A 639 35.81 -2.36 -4.35
N ASN A 640 36.76 -1.91 -3.52
CA ASN A 640 37.73 -2.82 -2.94
C ASN A 640 37.01 -4.02 -2.26
N THR A 641 37.56 -5.22 -2.43
CA THR A 641 37.06 -6.42 -1.73
C THR A 641 37.48 -6.37 -0.28
N LEU A 642 36.51 -6.20 0.62
CA LEU A 642 36.72 -6.32 2.05
C LEU A 642 36.64 -7.80 2.44
N ASN A 643 37.73 -8.35 2.97
CA ASN A 643 37.73 -9.68 3.56
C ASN A 643 37.71 -9.55 5.09
N VAL A 644 36.75 -10.18 5.75
CA VAL A 644 36.56 -10.10 7.20
C VAL A 644 36.13 -11.45 7.74
N THR A 645 36.76 -11.86 8.85
CA THR A 645 36.35 -13.05 9.61
C THR A 645 35.49 -12.62 10.79
N THR A 646 34.31 -13.19 10.93
CA THR A 646 33.48 -13.06 12.14
C THR A 646 34.25 -13.54 13.37
N ASP A 647 33.90 -13.03 14.53
CA ASP A 647 34.52 -13.48 15.79
C ASP A 647 34.16 -14.93 16.13
N ALA A 648 34.90 -15.49 17.08
CA ALA A 648 34.65 -16.84 17.54
C ALA A 648 33.24 -16.98 18.12
N GLY A 649 32.57 -18.06 17.74
CA GLY A 649 31.34 -18.48 18.42
C GLY A 649 31.69 -18.96 19.81
N ASP A 650 30.78 -18.81 20.76
CA ASP A 650 30.94 -19.50 22.02
C ASP A 650 30.75 -21.01 21.84
N THR A 651 31.71 -21.79 22.34
CA THR A 651 31.77 -23.24 22.24
C THR A 651 31.92 -23.91 23.60
N GLN A 652 31.76 -23.16 24.69
CA GLN A 652 31.79 -23.70 26.04
C GLN A 652 30.37 -24.16 26.38
N ALA A 653 30.21 -25.42 26.75
CA ALA A 653 28.92 -25.93 27.21
C ALA A 653 28.73 -25.61 28.71
N PRO A 654 27.50 -25.29 29.15
CA PRO A 654 27.19 -25.08 30.55
C PRO A 654 27.64 -26.23 31.46
N THR A 655 27.90 -25.92 32.73
CA THR A 655 28.16 -26.95 33.74
C THR A 655 26.94 -27.88 33.90
N ALA A 656 27.19 -29.16 34.15
CA ALA A 656 26.13 -30.16 34.25
C ALA A 656 25.22 -29.89 35.48
N PRO A 657 23.88 -29.92 35.34
CA PRO A 657 22.97 -29.79 36.47
C PRO A 657 23.24 -30.87 37.52
N SER A 658 23.46 -30.47 38.77
CA SER A 658 23.80 -31.40 39.84
C SER A 658 22.63 -31.64 40.81
N SER A 659 22.75 -32.68 41.65
CA SER A 659 21.78 -32.98 42.71
C SER A 659 20.34 -33.23 42.22
N LEU A 660 20.17 -33.87 41.05
CA LEU A 660 18.83 -34.23 40.55
C LEU A 660 18.14 -35.19 41.53
N SER A 661 16.99 -34.77 42.04
CA SER A 661 16.24 -35.42 43.11
C SER A 661 14.72 -35.31 42.85
N SER A 662 13.94 -36.19 43.48
CA SER A 662 12.47 -36.25 43.34
C SER A 662 11.81 -35.98 44.69
N PRO A 663 11.39 -34.73 44.99
CA PRO A 663 10.77 -34.41 46.28
C PRO A 663 9.38 -35.04 46.46
N THR A 664 8.62 -35.29 45.38
CA THR A 664 7.27 -35.90 45.44
C THR A 664 6.98 -36.75 44.21
N LYS A 665 6.15 -37.78 44.39
CA LYS A 665 5.61 -38.64 43.34
C LYS A 665 4.18 -39.08 43.71
N ASN A 666 3.41 -39.55 42.74
CA ASN A 666 2.16 -40.28 42.95
C ASN A 666 2.00 -41.38 41.88
N ASP A 667 0.78 -41.81 41.60
CA ASP A 667 0.48 -42.84 40.60
C ASP A 667 0.61 -42.39 39.13
N THR A 668 0.67 -41.07 38.89
CA THR A 668 0.57 -40.48 37.55
C THR A 668 1.59 -39.37 37.27
N SER A 669 2.45 -39.03 38.24
CA SER A 669 3.44 -37.95 38.13
C SER A 669 4.64 -38.10 39.07
N VAL A 670 5.74 -37.44 38.68
CA VAL A 670 6.98 -37.30 39.45
C VAL A 670 7.47 -35.86 39.37
N SER A 671 7.68 -35.22 40.51
CA SER A 671 8.34 -33.90 40.60
C SER A 671 9.85 -34.08 40.63
N LEU A 672 10.58 -33.21 39.93
CA LEU A 672 12.04 -33.21 39.82
C LEU A 672 12.59 -31.86 40.29
N SER A 673 13.76 -31.88 40.95
CA SER A 673 14.49 -30.68 41.38
C SER A 673 15.99 -30.90 41.29
N TRP A 674 16.75 -29.88 40.89
CA TRP A 674 18.20 -29.91 40.71
C TRP A 674 18.85 -28.59 41.15
N SER A 675 20.18 -28.53 41.14
CA SER A 675 20.97 -27.32 41.39
C SER A 675 21.26 -26.58 40.08
N ALA A 676 21.30 -25.24 40.13
CA ALA A 676 21.49 -24.40 38.95
C ALA A 676 22.86 -24.62 38.28
N SER A 677 22.86 -24.55 36.95
CA SER A 677 24.08 -24.56 36.12
C SER A 677 24.65 -23.14 35.96
N SER A 678 25.94 -23.10 35.65
CA SER A 678 26.70 -21.88 35.34
C SER A 678 27.38 -21.99 33.97
N ASP A 679 27.62 -20.85 33.34
CA ASP A 679 28.14 -20.73 31.98
C ASP A 679 28.80 -19.34 31.75
N ASN A 680 29.63 -19.20 30.72
CA ASN A 680 30.35 -17.97 30.37
C ASN A 680 29.53 -16.96 29.53
N VAL A 681 28.54 -17.42 28.75
CA VAL A 681 27.58 -16.55 28.06
C VAL A 681 26.17 -16.60 28.68
N GLY A 682 25.87 -17.65 29.44
CA GLY A 682 24.75 -17.71 30.39
C GLY A 682 23.70 -18.77 30.05
N VAL A 683 23.20 -19.44 31.09
CA VAL A 683 22.23 -20.55 30.98
C VAL A 683 20.83 -20.03 30.67
N THR A 684 20.28 -20.38 29.51
CA THR A 684 18.95 -20.00 29.05
C THR A 684 17.85 -20.97 29.46
N GLY A 685 18.20 -22.13 30.02
CA GLY A 685 17.24 -23.07 30.59
C GLY A 685 17.76 -24.51 30.69
N TYR A 686 16.84 -25.46 30.85
CA TYR A 686 17.15 -26.88 31.03
C TYR A 686 16.26 -27.77 30.16
N ASN A 687 16.79 -28.92 29.74
CA ASN A 687 16.09 -29.99 29.03
C ASN A 687 15.98 -31.21 29.94
N ILE A 688 14.76 -31.71 30.17
CA ILE A 688 14.43 -32.84 31.04
C ILE A 688 14.15 -34.06 30.18
N TYR A 689 14.81 -35.18 30.45
CA TYR A 689 14.68 -36.44 29.70
C TYR A 689 14.14 -37.57 30.58
N ASN A 690 13.29 -38.42 30.01
CA ASN A 690 12.85 -39.71 30.55
C ASN A 690 13.43 -40.82 29.66
N GLY A 691 14.43 -41.54 30.16
CA GLY A 691 15.31 -42.36 29.33
C GLY A 691 16.04 -41.50 28.30
N SER A 692 15.88 -41.80 27.01
CA SER A 692 16.36 -40.98 25.90
C SER A 692 15.34 -39.95 25.39
N THR A 693 14.08 -40.02 25.81
CA THR A 693 12.99 -39.17 25.31
C THR A 693 12.95 -37.84 26.06
N LEU A 694 12.83 -36.73 25.35
CA LEU A 694 12.64 -35.41 25.98
C LEU A 694 11.24 -35.36 26.62
N ALA A 695 11.18 -35.15 27.94
CA ALA A 695 9.95 -35.08 28.74
C ALA A 695 9.51 -33.63 29.03
N GLY A 696 10.39 -32.65 28.83
CA GLY A 696 10.07 -31.23 29.01
C GLY A 696 11.29 -30.32 28.87
N THR A 697 11.05 -29.01 28.87
CA THR A 697 12.12 -27.99 28.96
C THR A 697 11.67 -26.85 29.86
N THR A 698 12.63 -26.09 30.39
CA THR A 698 12.39 -24.84 31.13
C THR A 698 13.20 -23.68 30.53
N THR A 699 12.87 -22.46 30.93
CA THR A 699 13.53 -21.20 30.52
C THR A 699 14.06 -20.43 31.73
N GLY A 700 15.24 -19.83 31.57
CA GLY A 700 15.98 -19.12 32.62
C GLY A 700 16.80 -20.03 33.54
N VAL A 701 17.98 -19.55 33.94
CA VAL A 701 18.92 -20.27 34.86
C VAL A 701 18.28 -20.70 36.19
N SER A 702 17.31 -19.94 36.69
CA SER A 702 16.64 -20.18 37.97
C SER A 702 15.53 -21.25 37.93
N ALA A 703 15.16 -21.76 36.75
CA ALA A 703 14.08 -22.73 36.60
C ALA A 703 14.57 -24.17 36.87
N THR A 704 14.98 -24.44 38.12
CA THR A 704 15.67 -25.66 38.54
C THR A 704 14.76 -26.77 39.08
N SER A 705 13.49 -26.78 38.66
CA SER A 705 12.52 -27.83 38.98
C SER A 705 11.51 -28.02 37.85
N PHE A 706 10.92 -29.22 37.76
CA PHE A 706 9.93 -29.58 36.74
C PHE A 706 9.12 -30.80 37.20
N THR A 707 7.81 -30.84 36.96
CA THR A 707 6.97 -32.02 37.27
C THR A 707 6.55 -32.72 35.99
N VAL A 708 6.94 -33.99 35.85
CA VAL A 708 6.52 -34.86 34.74
C VAL A 708 5.20 -35.53 35.11
N THR A 709 4.19 -35.37 34.27
CA THR A 709 2.82 -35.89 34.47
C THR A 709 2.44 -36.88 33.36
N GLY A 710 1.29 -37.55 33.49
CA GLY A 710 0.82 -38.54 32.51
C GLY A 710 1.60 -39.86 32.53
N LEU A 711 2.31 -40.15 33.62
CA LEU A 711 3.06 -41.37 33.81
C LEU A 711 2.12 -42.55 34.12
N ALA A 712 2.50 -43.76 33.71
CA ALA A 712 1.78 -44.98 34.10
C ALA A 712 2.04 -45.31 35.57
N SER A 713 1.04 -45.83 36.28
CA SER A 713 1.14 -46.25 37.69
C SER A 713 2.02 -47.48 37.89
N ASN A 714 2.60 -47.65 39.09
CA ASN A 714 3.50 -48.75 39.47
C ASN A 714 4.67 -48.99 38.48
N THR A 715 5.12 -47.94 37.77
CA THR A 715 6.07 -48.03 36.66
C THR A 715 7.32 -47.22 36.95
N SER A 716 8.49 -47.81 36.71
CA SER A 716 9.79 -47.19 36.94
C SER A 716 10.26 -46.37 35.75
N PHE A 717 10.42 -45.07 35.95
CA PHE A 717 10.97 -44.13 34.98
C PHE A 717 12.35 -43.66 35.43
N THR A 718 13.22 -43.27 34.50
CA THR A 718 14.59 -42.81 34.82
C THR A 718 14.85 -41.47 34.18
N PHE A 719 15.06 -40.45 35.00
CA PHE A 719 15.17 -39.06 34.57
C PHE A 719 16.63 -38.57 34.56
N THR A 720 16.95 -37.69 33.61
CA THR A 720 18.18 -36.87 33.60
C THR A 720 17.85 -35.45 33.13
N VAL A 721 18.67 -34.48 33.51
CA VAL A 721 18.54 -33.08 33.09
C VAL A 721 19.85 -32.58 32.48
N LYS A 722 19.75 -31.72 31.47
CA LYS A 722 20.88 -31.01 30.84
C LYS A 722 20.58 -29.51 30.80
N ALA A 723 21.58 -28.66 30.99
CA ALA A 723 21.47 -27.22 30.79
C ALA A 723 21.74 -26.84 29.32
N LYS A 724 21.25 -25.67 28.92
CA LYS A 724 21.52 -25.01 27.64
C LYS A 724 21.83 -23.53 27.84
N ASP A 725 22.66 -22.96 26.98
CA ASP A 725 23.03 -21.55 26.94
C ASP A 725 22.29 -20.78 25.81
N ALA A 726 22.77 -19.59 25.43
CA ALA A 726 22.26 -18.83 24.29
C ALA A 726 22.77 -19.35 22.92
N SER A 727 23.91 -20.05 22.90
CA SER A 727 24.51 -20.69 21.72
C SER A 727 23.86 -22.05 21.37
N ASN A 728 23.01 -22.58 22.26
CA ASN A 728 22.50 -23.95 22.29
C ASN A 728 23.57 -25.04 22.52
N ASN A 729 24.71 -24.72 23.15
CA ASN A 729 25.58 -25.78 23.67
C ASN A 729 24.85 -26.49 24.82
N ILE A 730 24.88 -27.82 24.81
CA ILE A 730 24.16 -28.66 25.78
C ILE A 730 25.15 -29.28 26.75
N SER A 731 24.90 -29.13 28.05
CA SER A 731 25.74 -29.70 29.10
C SER A 731 25.80 -31.24 29.05
N ALA A 732 26.79 -31.81 29.75
CA ALA A 732 26.69 -33.20 30.18
C ALA A 732 25.43 -33.41 31.05
N ALA A 733 24.92 -34.65 31.10
CA ALA A 733 23.75 -34.99 31.89
C ALA A 733 24.02 -34.90 33.39
N SER A 734 22.98 -34.57 34.15
CA SER A 734 22.92 -34.76 35.60
C SER A 734 23.17 -36.22 36.01
N ASN A 735 23.25 -36.47 37.32
CA ASN A 735 23.01 -37.81 37.84
C ASN A 735 21.66 -38.33 37.33
N ALA A 736 21.59 -39.62 37.02
CA ALA A 736 20.33 -40.27 36.68
C ALA A 736 19.51 -40.52 37.94
N LEU A 737 18.18 -40.40 37.83
CA LEU A 737 17.24 -40.57 38.93
C LEU A 737 16.11 -41.52 38.51
N THR A 738 16.13 -42.74 39.03
CA THR A 738 15.05 -43.72 38.81
C THR A 738 13.96 -43.57 39.87
N VAL A 739 12.70 -43.43 39.44
CA VAL A 739 11.52 -43.25 40.30
C VAL A 739 10.40 -44.17 39.83
N THR A 740 9.88 -45.00 40.73
CA THR A 740 8.67 -45.80 40.49
C THR A 740 7.43 -45.02 40.94
N THR A 741 6.49 -44.77 40.04
CA THR A 741 5.16 -44.21 40.39
C THR A 741 4.42 -45.15 41.35
N ASP A 742 3.47 -44.61 42.12
CA ASP A 742 2.67 -45.44 43.03
C ASP A 742 1.66 -46.34 42.27
N PRO A 743 1.18 -47.44 42.85
CA PRO A 743 0.11 -48.24 42.27
C PRO A 743 -1.21 -47.48 42.21
N ALA A 744 -1.96 -47.66 41.12
CA ALA A 744 -3.30 -47.08 40.96
C ALA A 744 -4.22 -47.47 42.14
N ALA A 745 -4.85 -46.48 42.77
CA ALA A 745 -5.55 -46.67 44.03
C ALA A 745 -7.05 -46.95 43.85
N ASN A 746 -7.51 -48.15 44.23
CA ASN A 746 -8.92 -48.54 44.15
C ASN A 746 -9.66 -48.19 45.45
N TRP A 747 -10.02 -46.91 45.59
CA TRP A 747 -10.72 -46.38 46.77
C TRP A 747 -12.18 -46.84 46.86
N VAL A 748 -12.46 -47.79 47.76
CA VAL A 748 -13.80 -48.31 48.07
C VAL A 748 -14.32 -47.63 49.33
N ASN A 749 -15.54 -47.10 49.30
CA ASN A 749 -16.15 -46.50 50.48
C ASN A 749 -16.33 -47.54 51.60
N CYS A 750 -15.92 -47.20 52.84
CA CYS A 750 -15.96 -48.12 53.99
C CYS A 750 -16.82 -47.64 55.16
N ALA A 751 -17.07 -46.33 55.28
CA ALA A 751 -17.99 -45.77 56.28
C ALA A 751 -18.34 -44.30 55.98
N GLY A 752 -19.47 -43.84 56.52
CA GLY A 752 -19.82 -42.42 56.59
C GLY A 752 -19.30 -41.73 57.86
N GLU A 753 -19.46 -40.43 57.95
CA GLU A 753 -19.03 -39.60 59.10
C GLU A 753 -19.53 -40.15 60.45
N ASN A 754 -18.66 -40.07 61.46
CA ASN A 754 -18.79 -40.60 62.81
C ASN A 754 -19.01 -42.13 62.93
N ASN A 755 -18.75 -42.91 61.88
CA ASN A 755 -18.79 -44.38 61.91
C ASN A 755 -17.38 -45.00 61.75
N PRO A 756 -17.14 -46.25 62.21
CA PRO A 756 -15.87 -46.94 62.01
C PRO A 756 -15.75 -47.53 60.60
N CYS A 757 -14.76 -47.07 59.83
CA CYS A 757 -14.29 -47.72 58.61
C CYS A 757 -13.50 -48.98 59.01
N ASN A 758 -14.06 -50.16 58.75
CA ASN A 758 -13.44 -51.45 59.07
C ASN A 758 -12.89 -52.13 57.81
N PHE A 759 -11.73 -52.75 57.93
CA PHE A 759 -11.00 -53.44 56.87
C PHE A 759 -10.02 -54.45 57.48
N THR A 760 -9.12 -55.04 56.68
CA THR A 760 -8.11 -56.00 57.17
C THR A 760 -6.69 -55.59 56.79
N GLY A 761 -5.78 -55.76 57.74
CA GLY A 761 -4.38 -55.34 57.63
C GLY A 761 -4.20 -53.82 57.74
N THR A 762 -2.97 -53.36 57.49
CA THR A 762 -2.66 -51.93 57.38
C THR A 762 -3.11 -51.42 56.01
N LYS A 763 -3.93 -50.36 55.99
CA LYS A 763 -4.45 -49.73 54.78
C LYS A 763 -4.35 -48.22 54.88
N GLN A 764 -4.17 -47.57 53.73
CA GLN A 764 -4.39 -46.14 53.62
C GLN A 764 -5.90 -45.89 53.59
N VAL A 765 -6.35 -44.88 54.34
CA VAL A 765 -7.74 -44.44 54.42
C VAL A 765 -7.76 -42.93 54.21
N ARG A 766 -8.71 -42.43 53.42
CA ARG A 766 -8.97 -40.99 53.26
C ARG A 766 -10.31 -40.65 53.89
N TYR A 767 -10.40 -39.53 54.60
CA TYR A 767 -11.62 -39.03 55.24
C TYR A 767 -11.93 -37.61 54.75
N GLY A 768 -13.16 -37.37 54.30
CA GLY A 768 -13.56 -36.05 53.77
C GLY A 768 -14.66 -36.14 52.71
N VAL A 769 -14.61 -35.23 51.73
CA VAL A 769 -15.51 -35.14 50.58
C VAL A 769 -14.70 -34.96 49.29
N PRO A 770 -15.26 -35.25 48.09
CA PRO A 770 -14.56 -35.02 46.83
C PRO A 770 -14.02 -33.59 46.71
N GLY A 771 -12.70 -33.46 46.63
CA GLY A 771 -11.98 -32.17 46.60
C GLY A 771 -11.39 -31.70 47.93
N SER A 772 -11.79 -32.27 49.09
CA SER A 772 -11.14 -32.01 50.39
C SER A 772 -11.12 -33.28 51.25
N TYR A 773 -9.94 -33.90 51.35
CA TYR A 773 -9.70 -35.13 52.12
C TYR A 773 -8.47 -34.97 53.02
N VAL A 774 -8.58 -35.43 54.27
CA VAL A 774 -7.44 -35.72 55.14
C VAL A 774 -7.13 -37.21 55.04
N TYR A 775 -5.86 -37.56 54.87
CA TYR A 775 -5.40 -38.93 54.67
C TYR A 775 -4.69 -39.45 55.92
N GLY A 776 -4.83 -40.74 56.20
CA GLY A 776 -4.05 -41.43 57.22
C GLY A 776 -3.86 -42.90 56.89
N THR A 777 -2.94 -43.55 57.61
CA THR A 777 -2.67 -44.99 57.46
C THR A 777 -3.03 -45.67 58.76
N PHE A 778 -3.96 -46.61 58.71
CA PHE A 778 -4.56 -47.25 59.88
C PHE A 778 -4.57 -48.76 59.70
N THR A 779 -4.76 -49.51 60.78
CA THR A 779 -4.68 -50.98 60.77
C THR A 779 -5.99 -51.56 61.30
N ASN A 780 -6.65 -52.37 60.48
CA ASN A 780 -7.97 -53.00 60.67
C ASN A 780 -9.17 -52.04 60.86
N THR A 781 -9.03 -50.87 61.51
CA THR A 781 -10.15 -49.93 61.67
C THR A 781 -9.70 -48.48 61.89
N VAL A 782 -10.57 -47.52 61.56
CA VAL A 782 -10.47 -46.10 61.96
C VAL A 782 -11.85 -45.46 62.08
N MET A 783 -12.05 -44.56 63.04
CA MET A 783 -13.27 -43.74 63.11
C MET A 783 -13.22 -42.62 62.07
N CYS A 784 -14.27 -42.52 61.25
CA CYS A 784 -14.46 -41.48 60.23
C CYS A 784 -14.92 -40.18 60.86
N SER A 785 -14.08 -39.60 61.70
CA SER A 785 -14.32 -38.33 62.36
C SER A 785 -13.01 -37.60 62.61
N ASN A 786 -13.13 -36.33 63.01
CA ASN A 786 -12.01 -35.48 63.38
C ASN A 786 -11.21 -36.08 64.57
N ASN A 787 -11.80 -37.02 65.32
CA ASN A 787 -11.14 -37.78 66.39
C ASN A 787 -10.23 -38.92 65.87
N GLY A 788 -10.42 -39.39 64.63
CA GLY A 788 -9.53 -40.33 63.94
C GLY A 788 -8.48 -39.66 63.05
N PHE A 789 -8.79 -38.48 62.51
CA PHE A 789 -7.97 -37.78 61.51
C PHE A 789 -7.40 -36.42 61.97
N GLY A 790 -7.66 -36.01 63.22
CA GLY A 790 -7.07 -34.84 63.89
C GLY A 790 -7.64 -33.46 63.51
N THR A 791 -8.13 -33.30 62.28
CA THR A 791 -8.72 -32.05 61.76
C THR A 791 -10.00 -32.33 60.98
N ASP A 792 -10.84 -31.29 60.77
CA ASP A 792 -12.01 -31.38 59.90
C ASP A 792 -11.63 -31.04 58.44
N PRO A 793 -11.78 -31.96 57.48
CA PRO A 793 -11.58 -31.67 56.06
C PRO A 793 -12.61 -30.69 55.48
N ALA A 794 -13.83 -30.65 56.04
CA ALA A 794 -14.96 -29.89 55.52
C ALA A 794 -16.03 -29.71 56.62
N ALA A 795 -15.88 -28.65 57.41
CA ALA A 795 -16.80 -28.33 58.50
C ALA A 795 -18.25 -28.14 57.99
N GLY A 796 -19.21 -28.79 58.63
CA GLY A 796 -20.64 -28.73 58.27
C GLY A 796 -21.06 -29.54 57.04
N GLN A 797 -20.13 -30.19 56.33
CA GLN A 797 -20.43 -31.14 55.23
C GLN A 797 -20.42 -32.58 55.74
N TYR A 798 -21.28 -33.43 55.17
CA TYR A 798 -21.29 -34.88 55.46
C TYR A 798 -20.10 -35.56 54.77
N LYS A 799 -19.18 -36.10 55.56
CA LYS A 799 -17.93 -36.71 55.10
C LYS A 799 -18.00 -38.24 55.05
N THR A 800 -17.07 -38.88 54.36
CA THR A 800 -16.94 -40.35 54.30
C THR A 800 -15.49 -40.79 54.44
N CYS A 801 -15.27 -42.06 54.82
CA CYS A 801 -14.00 -42.75 54.62
C CYS A 801 -14.03 -43.68 53.40
N ASP A 802 -12.92 -43.72 52.66
CA ASP A 802 -12.67 -44.74 51.64
C ASP A 802 -11.34 -45.47 51.90
N VAL A 803 -11.27 -46.77 51.58
CA VAL A 803 -10.13 -47.69 51.81
C VAL A 803 -9.76 -48.46 50.53
N ASN A 804 -8.47 -48.80 50.36
CA ASN A 804 -7.95 -49.39 49.12
C ASN A 804 -7.94 -50.95 49.10
N LEU A 805 -8.67 -51.58 48.17
CA LEU A 805 -8.94 -53.04 48.09
C LEU A 805 -8.84 -53.59 46.65
N ALA A 806 -8.31 -54.81 46.44
CA ALA A 806 -8.30 -55.45 45.11
C ALA A 806 -8.19 -57.00 45.16
N GLY A 807 -9.01 -57.70 44.36
CA GLY A 807 -8.79 -59.09 43.89
C GLY A 807 -9.70 -60.22 44.45
N GLY A 808 -10.38 -60.97 43.57
CA GLY A 808 -11.01 -62.29 43.84
C GLY A 808 -12.47 -62.44 43.38
N THR A 809 -12.84 -63.59 42.76
CA THR A 809 -14.18 -63.88 42.17
C THR A 809 -14.55 -65.38 42.19
N GLY A 810 -15.82 -65.73 41.91
CA GLY A 810 -16.23 -67.11 41.60
C GLY A 810 -17.74 -67.33 41.43
N GLY A 811 -18.11 -68.28 40.54
CA GLY A 811 -19.49 -68.74 40.32
C GLY A 811 -20.25 -67.99 39.22
N ASP A 812 -20.86 -68.73 38.28
CA ASP A 812 -21.67 -68.09 37.22
C ASP A 812 -23.13 -67.90 37.64
N THR A 813 -23.41 -66.69 38.12
CA THR A 813 -24.75 -66.09 38.13
C THR A 813 -24.72 -64.75 37.36
N GLN A 814 -23.78 -64.62 36.43
CA GLN A 814 -23.41 -63.36 35.80
C GLN A 814 -24.12 -63.24 34.46
N ALA A 815 -25.00 -62.25 34.35
CA ALA A 815 -25.53 -61.88 33.04
C ALA A 815 -24.40 -61.38 32.12
N PRO A 816 -24.54 -61.53 30.78
CA PRO A 816 -23.56 -61.01 29.84
C PRO A 816 -23.24 -59.54 30.08
N THR A 817 -22.03 -59.14 29.70
CA THR A 817 -21.67 -57.73 29.62
C THR A 817 -22.68 -56.95 28.77
N ALA A 818 -23.01 -55.71 29.16
CA ALA A 818 -23.85 -54.85 28.35
C ALA A 818 -23.20 -54.62 26.97
N PRO A 819 -23.92 -54.73 25.85
CA PRO A 819 -23.37 -54.47 24.52
C PRO A 819 -22.74 -53.08 24.44
N THR A 820 -21.47 -53.02 24.03
CA THR A 820 -20.70 -51.78 23.90
C THR A 820 -20.60 -51.36 22.44
N GLY A 821 -20.18 -50.11 22.16
CA GLY A 821 -20.00 -49.64 20.79
C GLY A 821 -21.29 -49.58 19.95
N LEU A 822 -22.47 -49.52 20.58
CA LEU A 822 -23.74 -49.38 19.87
C LEU A 822 -23.71 -48.11 19.02
N SER A 823 -23.80 -48.29 17.71
CA SER A 823 -23.63 -47.28 16.68
C SER A 823 -24.66 -47.48 15.56
N SER A 824 -24.87 -46.44 14.76
CA SER A 824 -25.77 -46.47 13.60
C SER A 824 -24.96 -46.28 12.31
N PRO A 825 -24.38 -47.35 11.72
CA PRO A 825 -23.56 -47.23 10.52
C PRO A 825 -24.28 -46.64 9.30
N SER A 826 -25.61 -46.73 9.23
CA SER A 826 -26.40 -46.09 8.17
C SER A 826 -27.86 -45.90 8.57
N LYS A 827 -28.51 -44.84 8.04
CA LYS A 827 -29.92 -44.51 8.29
C LYS A 827 -30.57 -43.93 7.03
N THR A 828 -31.88 -44.07 6.93
CA THR A 828 -32.73 -43.46 5.90
C THR A 828 -33.75 -42.52 6.55
N SER A 829 -34.74 -42.05 5.79
CA SER A 829 -35.90 -41.34 6.34
C SER A 829 -36.89 -42.26 7.07
N THR A 830 -36.83 -43.59 6.88
CA THR A 830 -37.79 -44.54 7.48
C THR A 830 -37.15 -45.80 8.10
N SER A 831 -35.83 -45.84 8.21
CA SER A 831 -35.09 -46.95 8.84
C SER A 831 -33.75 -46.52 9.44
N VAL A 832 -33.26 -47.30 10.41
CA VAL A 832 -31.96 -47.17 11.07
C VAL A 832 -31.31 -48.56 11.12
N ASN A 833 -30.09 -48.68 10.60
CA ASN A 833 -29.24 -49.86 10.82
C ASN A 833 -28.42 -49.63 12.08
N LEU A 834 -28.42 -50.61 12.98
CA LEU A 834 -27.66 -50.63 14.23
C LEU A 834 -26.55 -51.67 14.15
N SER A 835 -25.42 -51.38 14.77
CA SER A 835 -24.27 -52.28 14.96
C SER A 835 -23.69 -52.10 16.36
N TRP A 836 -23.22 -53.17 16.99
CA TRP A 836 -22.57 -53.13 18.30
C TRP A 836 -21.41 -54.11 18.38
N THR A 837 -20.52 -53.89 19.36
CA THR A 837 -19.48 -54.85 19.71
C THR A 837 -20.13 -56.04 20.43
N ALA A 838 -19.68 -57.26 20.13
CA ALA A 838 -20.18 -58.46 20.79
C ALA A 838 -19.97 -58.39 22.31
N SER A 839 -21.02 -58.71 23.06
CA SER A 839 -20.92 -58.91 24.51
C SER A 839 -20.07 -60.15 24.80
N THR A 840 -19.22 -60.06 25.81
CA THR A 840 -18.64 -61.23 26.47
C THR A 840 -19.52 -61.71 27.61
N ASP A 841 -19.40 -63.00 27.90
CA ASP A 841 -20.07 -63.73 28.96
C ASP A 841 -19.14 -64.88 29.41
N ASN A 842 -19.26 -65.32 30.65
CA ASN A 842 -18.36 -66.32 31.24
C ASN A 842 -18.79 -67.78 30.96
N VAL A 843 -19.96 -68.02 30.35
CA VAL A 843 -20.35 -69.31 29.75
C VAL A 843 -20.71 -69.19 28.26
N GLY A 844 -21.42 -68.13 27.84
CA GLY A 844 -21.55 -67.75 26.42
C GLY A 844 -22.85 -67.03 26.04
N VAL A 845 -22.73 -65.97 25.22
CA VAL A 845 -23.85 -65.18 24.68
C VAL A 845 -24.58 -65.93 23.55
N THR A 846 -25.89 -66.13 23.66
CA THR A 846 -26.74 -66.78 22.64
C THR A 846 -27.48 -65.81 21.74
N GLY A 847 -27.57 -64.52 22.10
CA GLY A 847 -28.17 -63.51 21.24
C GLY A 847 -28.40 -62.16 21.90
N TYR A 848 -29.14 -61.30 21.18
CA TYR A 848 -29.41 -59.92 21.59
C TYR A 848 -30.89 -59.56 21.41
N ASN A 849 -31.39 -58.65 22.26
CA ASN A 849 -32.69 -58.01 22.17
C ASN A 849 -32.48 -56.51 21.93
N ILE A 850 -33.13 -55.96 20.90
CA ILE A 850 -33.01 -54.58 20.45
C ILE A 850 -34.30 -53.84 20.81
N TYR A 851 -34.18 -52.71 21.50
CA TYR A 851 -35.31 -51.89 21.98
C TYR A 851 -35.28 -50.50 21.35
N ASN A 852 -36.47 -49.96 21.04
CA ASN A 852 -36.71 -48.57 20.69
C ASN A 852 -37.51 -47.92 21.83
N GLY A 853 -36.86 -47.07 22.62
CA GLY A 853 -37.35 -46.70 23.95
C GLY A 853 -37.51 -47.93 24.85
N SER A 854 -38.71 -48.14 25.38
CA SER A 854 -39.07 -49.34 26.16
C SER A 854 -39.61 -50.50 25.30
N THR A 855 -39.93 -50.27 24.03
CA THR A 855 -40.57 -51.27 23.14
C THR A 855 -39.51 -52.16 22.49
N LEU A 856 -39.70 -53.48 22.53
CA LEU A 856 -38.83 -54.43 21.81
C LEU A 856 -39.03 -54.24 20.29
N ALA A 857 -37.99 -53.81 19.60
CA ALA A 857 -37.96 -53.64 18.14
C ALA A 857 -37.55 -54.92 17.39
N GLY A 858 -36.86 -55.85 18.07
CA GLY A 858 -36.52 -57.17 17.54
C GLY A 858 -35.45 -57.90 18.36
N SER A 859 -35.03 -59.05 17.87
CA SER A 859 -33.98 -59.88 18.49
C SER A 859 -33.10 -60.55 17.44
N THR A 860 -31.86 -60.87 17.79
CA THR A 860 -30.92 -61.64 16.96
C THR A 860 -30.39 -62.88 17.68
N THR A 861 -30.09 -63.93 16.92
CA THR A 861 -29.40 -65.14 17.41
C THR A 861 -27.91 -65.01 17.08
N GLY A 862 -27.17 -64.32 17.95
CA GLY A 862 -25.72 -64.10 17.84
C GLY A 862 -25.26 -62.94 16.94
N ALA A 863 -26.05 -62.53 15.93
CA ALA A 863 -25.68 -61.41 15.04
C ALA A 863 -25.64 -60.06 15.78
N THR A 864 -24.57 -59.28 15.58
CA THR A 864 -24.33 -57.99 16.26
C THR A 864 -24.78 -56.78 15.45
N THR A 865 -25.69 -56.98 14.49
CA THR A 865 -26.29 -55.94 13.65
C THR A 865 -27.79 -56.17 13.51
N PHE A 866 -28.58 -55.09 13.42
CA PHE A 866 -30.03 -55.17 13.22
C PHE A 866 -30.58 -53.92 12.53
N THR A 867 -31.57 -54.10 11.65
CA THR A 867 -32.25 -53.00 10.95
C THR A 867 -33.62 -52.75 11.57
N VAL A 868 -33.84 -51.55 12.11
CA VAL A 868 -35.18 -51.10 12.52
C VAL A 868 -35.80 -50.32 11.37
N SER A 869 -36.98 -50.72 10.91
CA SER A 869 -37.71 -50.12 9.79
C SER A 869 -39.12 -49.66 10.22
N GLY A 870 -39.78 -48.87 9.37
CA GLY A 870 -41.11 -48.32 9.67
C GLY A 870 -41.07 -47.08 10.58
N LEU A 871 -39.95 -46.35 10.57
CA LEU A 871 -39.74 -45.13 11.33
C LEU A 871 -40.27 -43.89 10.59
N THR A 872 -40.56 -42.82 11.32
CA THR A 872 -40.95 -41.51 10.78
C THR A 872 -39.70 -40.69 10.42
N ALA A 873 -39.78 -39.85 9.38
CA ALA A 873 -38.70 -38.95 8.96
C ALA A 873 -38.39 -37.84 9.98
N ASN A 874 -37.15 -37.34 9.97
CA ASN A 874 -36.62 -36.30 10.88
C ASN A 874 -36.98 -36.49 12.38
N THR A 875 -37.11 -37.74 12.83
CA THR A 875 -37.61 -38.09 14.15
C THR A 875 -36.50 -38.77 14.96
N VAL A 876 -36.30 -38.34 16.21
CA VAL A 876 -35.31 -38.91 17.12
C VAL A 876 -35.86 -40.21 17.72
N TYR A 877 -35.11 -41.30 17.56
CA TYR A 877 -35.36 -42.58 18.22
C TYR A 877 -34.20 -42.94 19.14
N THR A 878 -34.49 -43.53 20.31
CA THR A 878 -33.48 -43.95 21.29
C THR A 878 -33.39 -45.46 21.30
N PHE A 879 -32.28 -46.01 20.82
CA PHE A 879 -32.06 -47.45 20.75
C PHE A 879 -31.20 -47.95 21.91
N THR A 880 -31.56 -49.11 22.46
CA THR A 880 -30.70 -49.87 23.37
C THR A 880 -30.68 -51.34 22.99
N VAL A 881 -29.59 -52.05 23.32
CA VAL A 881 -29.45 -53.48 23.09
C VAL A 881 -29.11 -54.17 24.41
N LYS A 882 -29.68 -55.37 24.63
CA LYS A 882 -29.32 -56.28 25.72
C LYS A 882 -28.85 -57.61 25.15
N ALA A 883 -27.77 -58.17 25.68
CA ALA A 883 -27.35 -59.53 25.41
C ALA A 883 -28.07 -60.54 26.31
N LYS A 884 -28.14 -61.80 25.88
CA LYS A 884 -28.59 -62.95 26.68
C LYS A 884 -27.60 -64.12 26.56
N ASP A 885 -27.39 -64.84 27.65
CA ASP A 885 -26.56 -66.05 27.70
C ASP A 885 -27.38 -67.32 27.34
N ALA A 886 -26.88 -68.50 27.73
CA ALA A 886 -27.59 -69.77 27.62
C ALA A 886 -28.55 -70.07 28.80
N ALA A 887 -28.37 -69.41 29.95
CA ALA A 887 -29.28 -69.52 31.10
C ALA A 887 -30.52 -68.59 30.99
N ASN A 888 -30.51 -67.68 30.02
CA ASN A 888 -31.43 -66.54 29.81
C ASN A 888 -31.26 -65.39 30.81
N ASN A 889 -30.08 -65.25 31.42
CA ASN A 889 -29.70 -64.01 32.09
C ASN A 889 -29.60 -62.88 31.05
N LEU A 890 -30.29 -61.77 31.28
CA LEU A 890 -30.26 -60.59 30.40
C LEU A 890 -29.27 -59.56 30.94
N SER A 891 -28.41 -59.06 30.06
CA SER A 891 -27.48 -57.98 30.40
C SER A 891 -28.21 -56.70 30.84
N ALA A 892 -27.48 -55.81 31.52
CA ALA A 892 -27.84 -54.40 31.51
C ALA A 892 -27.95 -53.90 30.06
N ALA A 893 -28.78 -52.88 29.82
CA ALA A 893 -28.86 -52.26 28.51
C ALA A 893 -27.51 -51.61 28.15
N SER A 894 -27.19 -51.60 26.85
CA SER A 894 -26.19 -50.67 26.30
C SER A 894 -26.51 -49.22 26.69
N SER A 895 -25.52 -48.33 26.54
CA SER A 895 -25.82 -46.90 26.46
C SER A 895 -26.89 -46.64 25.38
N GLY A 896 -27.78 -45.68 25.66
CA GLY A 896 -28.84 -45.30 24.74
C GLY A 896 -28.27 -44.54 23.54
N LEU A 897 -28.43 -45.09 22.34
CA LEU A 897 -28.04 -44.43 21.09
C LEU A 897 -29.23 -43.64 20.54
N ASN A 898 -29.14 -42.31 20.60
CA ASN A 898 -30.10 -41.44 19.92
C ASN A 898 -29.76 -41.34 18.43
N VAL A 899 -30.71 -41.70 17.56
CA VAL A 899 -30.58 -41.60 16.10
C VAL A 899 -31.79 -40.86 15.54
N THR A 900 -31.57 -39.66 15.01
CA THR A 900 -32.55 -38.96 14.18
C THR A 900 -32.56 -39.57 12.78
N THR A 901 -33.71 -40.04 12.29
CA THR A 901 -33.89 -40.41 10.87
C THR A 901 -33.62 -39.22 9.95
N ASN A 902 -33.37 -39.47 8.67
CA ASN A 902 -33.18 -38.40 7.68
C ASN A 902 -34.51 -37.65 7.43
N ALA A 903 -34.43 -36.41 6.95
CA ALA A 903 -35.59 -35.67 6.46
C ALA A 903 -36.19 -36.31 5.18
N ALA A 904 -37.38 -35.86 4.80
CA ALA A 904 -37.94 -36.16 3.49
C ALA A 904 -37.18 -35.40 2.38
N SER A 905 -37.24 -35.90 1.14
CA SER A 905 -36.71 -35.23 -0.04
C SER A 905 -37.54 -33.99 -0.41
N ASP A 906 -36.88 -32.88 -0.75
CA ASP A 906 -37.57 -31.67 -1.21
C ASP A 906 -38.10 -31.80 -2.64
N THR A 907 -39.21 -31.12 -2.91
CA THR A 907 -39.90 -31.06 -4.21
C THR A 907 -40.40 -29.64 -4.53
N THR A 908 -39.95 -28.62 -3.79
CA THR A 908 -40.28 -27.21 -4.01
C THR A 908 -39.21 -26.56 -4.88
N ALA A 909 -39.58 -25.60 -5.73
CA ALA A 909 -38.62 -24.90 -6.57
C ALA A 909 -38.32 -23.49 -6.01
N PRO A 910 -37.05 -23.02 -6.11
CA PRO A 910 -36.68 -21.67 -5.70
C PRO A 910 -37.50 -20.56 -6.35
N SER A 911 -37.59 -19.41 -5.67
CA SER A 911 -38.15 -18.20 -6.26
C SER A 911 -37.32 -17.69 -7.44
N ALA A 912 -37.95 -16.99 -8.39
CA ALA A 912 -37.27 -16.47 -9.57
C ALA A 912 -36.27 -15.34 -9.20
N PRO A 913 -35.04 -15.31 -9.77
CA PRO A 913 -34.09 -14.24 -9.52
C PRO A 913 -34.65 -12.87 -9.94
N THR A 914 -34.40 -11.85 -9.11
CA THR A 914 -34.87 -10.47 -9.36
C THR A 914 -33.70 -9.50 -9.47
N GLY A 915 -33.93 -8.24 -9.88
CA GLY A 915 -32.86 -7.22 -9.91
C GLY A 915 -31.73 -7.46 -10.92
N LEU A 916 -31.95 -8.28 -11.96
CA LEU A 916 -30.93 -8.58 -12.97
C LEU A 916 -30.45 -7.28 -13.65
N SER A 917 -29.15 -7.03 -13.54
CA SER A 917 -28.46 -5.80 -13.93
C SER A 917 -27.09 -6.11 -14.53
N SER A 918 -26.49 -5.13 -15.23
CA SER A 918 -25.20 -5.25 -15.91
C SER A 918 -24.20 -4.22 -15.36
N PRO A 919 -23.53 -4.49 -14.22
CA PRO A 919 -22.61 -3.53 -13.60
C PRO A 919 -21.41 -3.14 -14.48
N SER A 920 -20.96 -3.99 -15.41
CA SER A 920 -19.90 -3.64 -16.36
C SER A 920 -19.99 -4.44 -17.66
N LYS A 921 -19.38 -3.92 -18.72
CA LYS A 921 -19.32 -4.55 -20.05
C LYS A 921 -18.08 -4.09 -20.81
N THR A 922 -17.59 -4.94 -21.70
CA THR A 922 -16.49 -4.67 -22.62
C THR A 922 -16.97 -4.82 -24.07
N SER A 923 -16.05 -4.86 -25.04
CA SER A 923 -16.34 -5.24 -26.41
C SER A 923 -16.63 -6.74 -26.59
N THR A 924 -16.18 -7.59 -25.67
CA THR A 924 -16.29 -9.06 -25.78
C THR A 924 -16.84 -9.76 -24.54
N SER A 925 -17.33 -9.00 -23.55
CA SER A 925 -17.97 -9.53 -22.34
C SER A 925 -19.03 -8.61 -21.73
N VAL A 926 -19.94 -9.21 -20.96
CA VAL A 926 -20.93 -8.53 -20.12
C VAL A 926 -20.90 -9.18 -18.73
N SER A 927 -20.69 -8.37 -17.70
CA SER A 927 -20.82 -8.76 -16.30
C SER A 927 -22.26 -8.56 -15.85
N LEU A 928 -22.84 -9.57 -15.20
CA LEU A 928 -24.22 -9.59 -14.73
C LEU A 928 -24.26 -9.70 -13.19
N SER A 929 -25.28 -9.10 -12.59
CA SER A 929 -25.56 -9.17 -11.15
C SER A 929 -27.07 -9.22 -10.90
N TRP A 930 -27.51 -9.98 -9.90
CA TRP A 930 -28.92 -10.10 -9.51
C TRP A 930 -29.10 -10.24 -7.99
N THR A 931 -30.34 -10.05 -7.53
CA THR A 931 -30.77 -10.33 -6.15
C THR A 931 -30.93 -11.82 -5.96
N ALA A 932 -30.48 -12.34 -4.81
CA ALA A 932 -30.58 -13.76 -4.47
C ALA A 932 -32.04 -14.26 -4.45
N SER A 933 -32.22 -15.48 -4.96
CA SER A 933 -33.45 -16.26 -4.79
C SER A 933 -33.54 -16.87 -3.39
N THR A 934 -34.76 -17.25 -3.01
CA THR A 934 -35.11 -17.88 -1.74
C THR A 934 -35.77 -19.24 -1.98
N ASP A 935 -35.57 -20.15 -1.05
CA ASP A 935 -36.05 -21.53 -1.09
C ASP A 935 -36.16 -22.11 0.34
N ASN A 936 -36.92 -23.18 0.54
CA ASN A 936 -37.15 -23.81 1.85
C ASN A 936 -36.09 -24.82 2.30
N VAL A 937 -35.25 -25.35 1.40
CA VAL A 937 -34.03 -26.13 1.75
C VAL A 937 -32.76 -25.44 1.28
N GLY A 938 -32.83 -24.61 0.22
CA GLY A 938 -31.84 -23.58 -0.07
C GLY A 938 -31.33 -23.60 -1.51
N VAL A 939 -31.08 -22.40 -2.05
CA VAL A 939 -30.57 -22.20 -3.41
C VAL A 939 -29.09 -22.55 -3.48
N THR A 940 -28.73 -23.55 -4.27
CA THR A 940 -27.33 -24.00 -4.46
C THR A 940 -26.64 -23.32 -5.64
N GLY A 941 -27.40 -22.75 -6.59
CA GLY A 941 -26.83 -22.16 -7.79
C GLY A 941 -27.81 -21.42 -8.67
N TYR A 942 -27.26 -20.85 -9.73
CA TYR A 942 -28.01 -20.16 -10.77
C TYR A 942 -27.54 -20.60 -12.16
N ASP A 943 -28.44 -20.58 -13.12
CA ASP A 943 -28.18 -20.84 -14.55
C ASP A 943 -28.46 -19.58 -15.35
N VAL A 944 -27.44 -19.10 -16.07
CA VAL A 944 -27.42 -17.81 -16.78
C VAL A 944 -27.53 -18.09 -18.27
N TYR A 945 -28.52 -17.48 -18.93
CA TYR A 945 -28.82 -17.69 -20.34
C TYR A 945 -28.58 -16.42 -21.16
N ASN A 946 -28.01 -16.57 -22.36
CA ASN A 946 -27.94 -15.57 -23.40
C ASN A 946 -28.94 -15.96 -24.50
N GLY A 947 -30.05 -15.22 -24.60
CA GLY A 947 -31.24 -15.67 -25.32
C GLY A 947 -31.77 -16.98 -24.72
N SER A 948 -31.82 -18.04 -25.54
CA SER A 948 -32.16 -19.40 -25.12
C SER A 948 -30.95 -20.28 -24.77
N THR A 949 -29.72 -19.82 -25.04
CA THR A 949 -28.49 -20.60 -24.86
C THR A 949 -27.96 -20.44 -23.44
N LEU A 950 -27.64 -21.53 -22.75
CA LEU A 950 -26.95 -21.46 -21.45
C LEU A 950 -25.55 -20.86 -21.64
N ALA A 951 -25.31 -19.69 -21.06
CA ALA A 951 -24.02 -19.01 -21.06
C ALA A 951 -23.10 -19.50 -19.93
N GLY A 952 -23.68 -20.05 -18.86
CA GLY A 952 -22.97 -20.72 -17.78
C GLY A 952 -23.80 -20.85 -16.51
N SER A 953 -23.17 -21.31 -15.44
CA SER A 953 -23.80 -21.54 -14.14
C SER A 953 -22.94 -21.00 -13.00
N THR A 954 -23.56 -20.67 -11.87
CA THR A 954 -22.89 -20.35 -10.61
C THR A 954 -23.29 -21.32 -9.50
N THR A 955 -22.43 -21.47 -8.50
CA THR A 955 -22.74 -22.16 -7.24
C THR A 955 -22.93 -21.09 -6.17
N GLY A 956 -24.17 -20.76 -5.84
CA GLY A 956 -24.57 -19.71 -4.88
C GLY A 956 -24.32 -18.25 -5.29
N ALA A 957 -23.29 -17.96 -6.09
CA ALA A 957 -22.94 -16.58 -6.47
C ALA A 957 -24.03 -15.92 -7.33
N THR A 958 -24.42 -14.69 -6.98
CA THR A 958 -25.44 -13.90 -7.69
C THR A 958 -24.87 -12.95 -8.76
N THR A 959 -23.67 -13.27 -9.26
CA THR A 959 -22.99 -12.54 -10.33
C THR A 959 -22.34 -13.52 -11.30
N PHE A 960 -22.26 -13.14 -12.58
CA PHE A 960 -21.62 -13.96 -13.62
C PHE A 960 -21.14 -13.09 -14.77
N THR A 961 -19.99 -13.41 -15.38
CA THR A 961 -19.47 -12.68 -16.54
C THR A 961 -19.54 -13.55 -17.77
N VAL A 962 -20.40 -13.18 -18.72
CA VAL A 962 -20.47 -13.82 -20.04
C VAL A 962 -19.37 -13.23 -20.91
N SER A 963 -18.50 -14.07 -21.46
CA SER A 963 -17.38 -13.69 -22.33
C SER A 963 -17.51 -14.31 -23.73
N GLY A 964 -16.61 -13.96 -24.65
CA GLY A 964 -16.65 -14.43 -26.04
C GLY A 964 -17.77 -13.79 -26.88
N LEU A 965 -18.24 -12.62 -26.47
CA LEU A 965 -19.26 -11.85 -27.18
C LEU A 965 -18.65 -11.04 -28.34
N ASN A 966 -19.48 -10.62 -29.29
CA ASN A 966 -19.11 -9.71 -30.37
C ASN A 966 -19.24 -8.25 -29.91
N ALA A 967 -18.44 -7.35 -30.48
CA ALA A 967 -18.51 -5.91 -30.24
C ALA A 967 -19.80 -5.28 -30.79
N SER A 968 -20.23 -4.15 -30.21
CA SER A 968 -21.43 -3.37 -30.58
C SER A 968 -22.71 -4.19 -30.76
N THR A 969 -22.80 -5.36 -30.14
CA THR A 969 -23.85 -6.36 -30.37
C THR A 969 -24.79 -6.43 -29.17
N ALA A 970 -26.10 -6.38 -29.43
CA ALA A 970 -27.12 -6.49 -28.40
C ALA A 970 -27.37 -7.96 -28.01
N TYR A 971 -27.32 -8.24 -26.71
CA TYR A 971 -27.61 -9.54 -26.11
C TYR A 971 -28.72 -9.41 -25.06
N THR A 972 -29.49 -10.48 -24.87
CA THR A 972 -30.57 -10.53 -23.87
C THR A 972 -30.26 -11.62 -22.85
N PHE A 973 -30.09 -11.24 -21.59
CA PHE A 973 -29.74 -12.17 -20.52
C PHE A 973 -30.92 -12.47 -19.60
N THR A 974 -31.05 -13.73 -19.18
CA THR A 974 -31.98 -14.16 -18.10
C THR A 974 -31.29 -15.13 -17.16
N VAL A 975 -31.78 -15.24 -15.93
CA VAL A 975 -31.21 -16.13 -14.90
C VAL A 975 -32.31 -16.97 -14.26
N LYS A 976 -32.01 -18.23 -13.95
CA LYS A 976 -32.84 -19.13 -13.11
C LYS A 976 -32.04 -19.56 -11.88
N ALA A 977 -32.72 -19.83 -10.78
CA ALA A 977 -32.14 -20.42 -9.57
C ALA A 977 -32.39 -21.94 -9.53
N LYS A 978 -31.56 -22.67 -8.79
CA LYS A 978 -31.72 -24.11 -8.50
C LYS A 978 -31.30 -24.47 -7.06
N ASP A 979 -31.93 -25.49 -6.51
CA ASP A 979 -31.74 -25.96 -5.13
C ASP A 979 -30.79 -27.17 -5.02
N ALA A 980 -30.79 -27.86 -3.88
CA ALA A 980 -30.01 -29.08 -3.66
C ALA A 980 -30.68 -30.37 -4.17
N ALA A 981 -31.98 -30.34 -4.47
CA ALA A 981 -32.74 -31.47 -4.99
C ALA A 981 -32.80 -31.51 -6.53
N GLY A 982 -32.43 -30.40 -7.20
CA GLY A 982 -32.48 -30.22 -8.64
C GLY A 982 -33.71 -29.48 -9.16
N ASN A 983 -34.54 -28.91 -8.27
CA ASN A 983 -35.69 -28.09 -8.68
C ASN A 983 -35.20 -26.73 -9.21
N VAL A 984 -35.85 -26.21 -10.26
CA VAL A 984 -35.40 -25.01 -11.00
C VAL A 984 -36.50 -23.96 -11.04
N SER A 985 -36.15 -22.70 -10.77
CA SER A 985 -37.08 -21.57 -10.74
C SER A 985 -37.61 -21.18 -12.13
N ALA A 986 -38.68 -20.37 -12.14
CA ALA A 986 -38.96 -19.51 -13.29
C ALA A 986 -37.80 -18.54 -13.57
N ALA A 987 -37.66 -18.08 -14.81
CA ALA A 987 -36.60 -17.14 -15.18
C ALA A 987 -36.87 -15.72 -14.65
N SER A 988 -35.78 -14.98 -14.44
CA SER A 988 -35.81 -13.53 -14.22
C SER A 988 -36.46 -12.77 -15.39
N SER A 989 -36.75 -11.50 -15.18
CA SER A 989 -36.92 -10.56 -16.30
C SER A 989 -35.67 -10.55 -17.20
N GLY A 990 -35.88 -10.31 -18.49
CA GLY A 990 -34.80 -10.25 -19.48
C GLY A 990 -34.08 -8.89 -19.47
N LEU A 991 -32.75 -8.92 -19.34
CA LEU A 991 -31.90 -7.74 -19.39
C LEU A 991 -31.25 -7.62 -20.78
N ASN A 992 -31.53 -6.53 -21.50
CA ASN A 992 -30.87 -6.22 -22.76
C ASN A 992 -29.59 -5.42 -22.54
N VAL A 993 -28.46 -5.91 -23.07
CA VAL A 993 -27.14 -5.25 -22.96
C VAL A 993 -26.44 -5.28 -24.31
N THR A 994 -26.11 -4.11 -24.85
CA THR A 994 -25.22 -3.99 -26.02
C THR A 994 -23.78 -3.87 -25.56
N THR A 995 -22.88 -4.75 -26.03
CA THR A 995 -21.42 -4.64 -25.80
C THR A 995 -20.85 -3.33 -26.33
N ASN A 996 -19.65 -2.97 -25.88
CA ASN A 996 -18.94 -1.79 -26.36
C ASN A 996 -18.44 -2.02 -27.80
N ALA A 997 -18.08 -0.94 -28.50
CA ALA A 997 -17.31 -1.04 -29.73
C ALA A 997 -15.92 -1.65 -29.48
N SER A 998 -15.32 -2.24 -30.50
CA SER A 998 -13.91 -2.66 -30.48
C SER A 998 -12.99 -1.46 -30.27
N SER A 999 -11.85 -1.68 -29.59
CA SER A 999 -10.76 -0.70 -29.53
C SER A 999 -10.29 -0.34 -30.95
N ASP A 1000 -10.01 0.94 -31.20
CA ASP A 1000 -9.45 1.34 -32.48
C ASP A 1000 -8.01 0.85 -32.62
N THR A 1001 -7.67 0.44 -33.83
CA THR A 1001 -6.34 -0.03 -34.24
C THR A 1001 -5.87 0.67 -35.53
N THR A 1002 -6.65 1.62 -36.03
CA THR A 1002 -6.27 2.49 -37.14
C THR A 1002 -5.42 3.63 -36.58
N ALA A 1003 -4.34 3.99 -37.29
CA ALA A 1003 -3.53 5.15 -36.92
C ALA A 1003 -4.01 6.40 -37.66
N PRO A 1004 -4.00 7.58 -37.02
CA PRO A 1004 -4.28 8.84 -37.68
C PRO A 1004 -3.44 9.08 -38.94
N THR A 1005 -3.97 9.89 -39.84
CA THR A 1005 -3.19 10.39 -40.99
C THR A 1005 -1.97 11.21 -40.52
N ALA A 1006 -0.89 11.18 -41.30
CA ALA A 1006 0.32 11.93 -40.97
C ALA A 1006 0.07 13.45 -41.00
N PRO A 1007 0.54 14.23 -40.01
CA PRO A 1007 0.44 15.69 -40.04
C PRO A 1007 1.11 16.27 -41.29
N THR A 1008 0.46 17.23 -41.93
CA THR A 1008 0.95 17.89 -43.15
C THR A 1008 1.14 19.40 -42.93
N GLY A 1009 1.81 20.09 -43.86
CA GLY A 1009 1.99 21.55 -43.76
C GLY A 1009 2.81 22.02 -42.56
N LEU A 1010 3.75 21.20 -42.07
CA LEU A 1010 4.64 21.58 -40.97
C LEU A 1010 5.51 22.77 -41.38
N THR A 1011 5.37 23.87 -40.64
CA THR A 1011 6.03 25.17 -40.86
C THR A 1011 6.53 25.74 -39.54
N SER A 1012 7.38 26.76 -39.60
CA SER A 1012 7.86 27.50 -38.44
C SER A 1012 7.44 28.97 -38.55
N PRO A 1013 6.31 29.40 -37.95
CA PRO A 1013 5.84 30.79 -38.07
C PRO A 1013 6.74 31.84 -37.39
N SER A 1014 7.57 31.43 -36.43
CA SER A 1014 8.54 32.32 -35.77
C SER A 1014 9.63 31.54 -35.05
N LYS A 1015 10.76 32.20 -34.76
CA LYS A 1015 11.91 31.63 -34.05
C LYS A 1015 12.70 32.73 -33.33
N THR A 1016 13.39 32.35 -32.26
CA THR A 1016 14.38 33.19 -31.56
C THR A 1016 15.77 32.55 -31.66
N ASP A 1017 16.73 33.03 -30.87
CA ASP A 1017 18.00 32.33 -30.62
C ASP A 1017 17.81 31.03 -29.81
N THR A 1018 16.71 30.93 -29.05
CA THR A 1018 16.49 29.94 -27.99
C THR A 1018 15.19 29.14 -28.14
N SER A 1019 14.40 29.44 -29.17
CA SER A 1019 13.14 28.75 -29.45
C SER A 1019 12.78 28.72 -30.94
N VAL A 1020 11.95 27.75 -31.32
CA VAL A 1020 11.33 27.62 -32.64
C VAL A 1020 9.84 27.33 -32.42
N ASN A 1021 8.98 28.19 -32.95
CA ASN A 1021 7.54 27.97 -32.96
C ASN A 1021 7.14 27.16 -34.20
N LEU A 1022 6.34 26.13 -34.04
CA LEU A 1022 5.91 25.21 -35.10
C LEU A 1022 4.39 25.27 -35.29
N SER A 1023 3.95 25.06 -36.53
CA SER A 1023 2.53 24.98 -36.91
C SER A 1023 2.34 23.93 -38.00
N TRP A 1024 1.23 23.19 -37.96
CA TRP A 1024 0.89 22.18 -38.97
C TRP A 1024 -0.62 22.11 -39.24
N THR A 1025 -1.00 21.45 -40.32
CA THR A 1025 -2.38 21.11 -40.65
C THR A 1025 -2.84 19.90 -39.84
N ALA A 1026 -4.07 19.96 -39.31
CA ALA A 1026 -4.64 18.90 -38.50
C ALA A 1026 -4.70 17.55 -39.23
N SER A 1027 -4.39 16.47 -38.51
CA SER A 1027 -4.63 15.10 -38.96
C SER A 1027 -6.10 14.72 -38.80
N THR A 1028 -6.54 13.78 -39.63
CA THR A 1028 -7.83 13.09 -39.55
C THR A 1028 -7.66 11.64 -39.13
N ASP A 1029 -8.71 11.10 -38.51
CA ASP A 1029 -8.79 9.75 -37.97
C ASP A 1029 -10.27 9.29 -37.94
N ASN A 1030 -10.55 7.98 -37.86
CA ASN A 1030 -11.90 7.43 -37.88
C ASN A 1030 -12.61 7.40 -36.51
N VAL A 1031 -11.90 7.53 -35.38
CA VAL A 1031 -12.49 7.76 -34.06
C VAL A 1031 -12.12 9.13 -33.50
N GLY A 1032 -10.91 9.63 -33.77
CA GLY A 1032 -10.53 11.03 -33.60
C GLY A 1032 -9.12 11.26 -33.05
N VAL A 1033 -8.45 12.27 -33.59
CA VAL A 1033 -7.10 12.69 -33.16
C VAL A 1033 -7.18 13.43 -31.81
N THR A 1034 -6.54 12.89 -30.78
CA THR A 1034 -6.49 13.50 -29.44
C THR A 1034 -5.29 14.41 -29.24
N GLY A 1035 -4.25 14.29 -30.07
CA GLY A 1035 -3.04 15.08 -29.90
C GLY A 1035 -1.95 14.81 -30.93
N TYR A 1036 -0.81 15.46 -30.70
CA TYR A 1036 0.36 15.34 -31.54
C TYR A 1036 1.63 15.18 -30.69
N ASN A 1037 2.63 14.50 -31.24
CA ASN A 1037 3.97 14.32 -30.69
C ASN A 1037 4.96 15.00 -31.64
N ILE A 1038 5.73 15.95 -31.13
CA ILE A 1038 6.70 16.77 -31.85
C ILE A 1038 8.09 16.21 -31.55
N TYR A 1039 8.89 15.95 -32.58
CA TYR A 1039 10.22 15.37 -32.47
C TYR A 1039 11.28 16.33 -33.04
N ASN A 1040 12.46 16.38 -32.42
CA ASN A 1040 13.66 17.02 -32.92
C ASN A 1040 14.69 15.93 -33.26
N GLY A 1041 14.91 15.69 -34.55
CA GLY A 1041 15.54 14.46 -35.03
C GLY A 1041 14.72 13.23 -34.59
N ALA A 1042 15.34 12.36 -33.78
CA ALA A 1042 14.67 11.19 -33.20
C ALA A 1042 14.13 11.43 -31.77
N ALA A 1043 14.53 12.50 -31.09
CA ALA A 1043 14.12 12.79 -29.71
C ALA A 1043 12.74 13.45 -29.68
N LEU A 1044 11.90 13.12 -28.70
CA LEU A 1044 10.62 13.81 -28.49
C LEU A 1044 10.89 15.20 -27.88
N ALA A 1045 10.54 16.26 -28.61
CA ALA A 1045 10.65 17.65 -28.18
C ALA A 1045 9.41 18.15 -27.42
N GLY A 1046 8.28 17.44 -27.52
CA GLY A 1046 7.07 17.69 -26.74
C GLY A 1046 5.81 17.07 -27.35
N SER A 1047 4.67 17.37 -26.77
CA SER A 1047 3.35 16.91 -27.24
C SER A 1047 2.28 17.97 -27.03
N THR A 1048 1.18 17.87 -27.80
CA THR A 1048 -0.03 18.68 -27.63
C THR A 1048 -1.27 17.79 -27.46
N THR A 1049 -2.30 18.35 -26.81
CA THR A 1049 -3.64 17.77 -26.74
C THR A 1049 -4.53 18.56 -27.72
N GLY A 1050 -4.77 18.01 -28.91
CA GLY A 1050 -5.52 18.62 -30.01
C GLY A 1050 -4.87 19.82 -30.73
N ALA A 1051 -4.06 20.64 -30.06
CA ALA A 1051 -3.49 21.85 -30.66
C ALA A 1051 -2.49 21.54 -31.80
N THR A 1052 -2.61 22.25 -32.93
CA THR A 1052 -1.78 22.07 -34.13
C THR A 1052 -0.59 23.04 -34.21
N THR A 1053 -0.20 23.61 -33.08
CA THR A 1053 0.97 24.48 -32.91
C THR A 1053 1.73 24.11 -31.65
N PHE A 1054 3.05 24.30 -31.65
CA PHE A 1054 3.91 24.02 -30.48
C PHE A 1054 5.20 24.83 -30.56
N THR A 1055 5.59 25.46 -29.45
CA THR A 1055 6.88 26.17 -29.35
C THR A 1055 7.91 25.30 -28.66
N VAL A 1056 8.93 24.87 -29.41
CA VAL A 1056 10.11 24.19 -28.86
C VAL A 1056 11.04 25.26 -28.29
N THR A 1057 11.40 25.14 -27.01
CA THR A 1057 12.27 26.08 -26.28
C THR A 1057 13.56 25.38 -25.80
N GLY A 1058 14.50 26.14 -25.22
CA GLY A 1058 15.78 25.61 -24.74
C GLY A 1058 16.77 25.24 -25.86
N LEU A 1059 16.56 25.80 -27.06
CA LEU A 1059 17.44 25.60 -28.22
C LEU A 1059 18.71 26.46 -28.10
N THR A 1060 19.76 26.09 -28.82
CA THR A 1060 21.01 26.86 -28.93
C THR A 1060 20.92 27.82 -30.11
N GLY A 1061 21.49 29.01 -30.00
CA GLY A 1061 21.52 30.01 -31.09
C GLY A 1061 22.34 29.56 -32.29
N SER A 1062 22.03 30.12 -33.47
CA SER A 1062 22.66 29.80 -34.76
C SER A 1062 22.72 28.30 -35.11
N THR A 1063 21.85 27.48 -34.52
CA THR A 1063 21.91 26.01 -34.60
C THR A 1063 20.76 25.46 -35.42
N ALA A 1064 21.06 24.55 -36.35
CA ALA A 1064 20.08 23.89 -37.21
C ALA A 1064 19.44 22.69 -36.50
N TYR A 1065 18.11 22.67 -36.49
CA TYR A 1065 17.29 21.60 -35.93
C TYR A 1065 16.32 21.04 -36.99
N SER A 1066 15.91 19.77 -36.84
CA SER A 1066 15.07 19.06 -37.82
C SER A 1066 13.81 18.53 -37.13
N PHE A 1067 12.69 19.22 -37.30
CA PHE A 1067 11.45 18.89 -36.63
C PHE A 1067 10.54 17.98 -37.46
N THR A 1068 9.90 17.00 -36.81
CA THR A 1068 8.78 16.22 -37.39
C THR A 1068 7.65 16.12 -36.38
N VAL A 1069 6.42 15.87 -36.85
CA VAL A 1069 5.24 15.69 -35.99
C VAL A 1069 4.51 14.40 -36.34
N LYS A 1070 4.01 13.68 -35.34
CA LYS A 1070 3.07 12.55 -35.47
C LYS A 1070 1.77 12.88 -34.76
N ALA A 1071 0.62 12.48 -35.30
CA ALA A 1071 -0.66 12.51 -34.61
C ALA A 1071 -0.86 11.24 -33.78
N LYS A 1072 -1.71 11.35 -32.75
CA LYS A 1072 -2.21 10.22 -31.93
C LYS A 1072 -3.73 10.31 -31.73
N ASP A 1073 -4.39 9.17 -31.70
CA ASP A 1073 -5.83 9.00 -31.43
C ASP A 1073 -6.11 8.80 -29.93
N ALA A 1074 -7.30 8.30 -29.59
CA ALA A 1074 -7.67 7.94 -28.21
C ALA A 1074 -7.13 6.57 -27.73
N ALA A 1075 -6.70 5.70 -28.66
CA ALA A 1075 -6.07 4.41 -28.35
C ALA A 1075 -4.53 4.49 -28.25
N ASN A 1076 -3.94 5.65 -28.58
CA ASN A 1076 -2.51 5.92 -28.75
C ASN A 1076 -1.86 5.28 -30.00
N ASN A 1077 -2.67 4.96 -31.02
CA ASN A 1077 -2.15 4.65 -32.35
C ASN A 1077 -1.44 5.89 -32.90
N LEU A 1078 -0.18 5.75 -33.34
CA LEU A 1078 0.66 6.84 -33.82
C LEU A 1078 0.72 6.87 -35.35
N SER A 1079 0.51 8.05 -35.94
CA SER A 1079 0.67 8.26 -37.37
C SER A 1079 2.12 8.04 -37.84
N ALA A 1080 2.28 7.89 -39.16
CA ALA A 1080 3.57 8.19 -39.79
C ALA A 1080 3.98 9.66 -39.50
N ALA A 1081 5.28 9.93 -39.50
CA ALA A 1081 5.78 11.29 -39.28
C ALA A 1081 5.43 12.21 -40.46
N SER A 1082 5.24 13.50 -40.16
CA SER A 1082 5.27 14.57 -41.17
C SER A 1082 6.59 14.56 -41.95
N SER A 1083 6.62 15.26 -43.08
CA SER A 1083 7.89 15.71 -43.66
C SER A 1083 8.70 16.50 -42.62
N ALA A 1084 10.03 16.38 -42.70
CA ALA A 1084 10.93 17.06 -41.77
C ALA A 1084 11.12 18.53 -42.13
N LEU A 1085 10.94 19.41 -41.16
CA LEU A 1085 11.17 20.85 -41.27
C LEU A 1085 12.53 21.19 -40.65
N ASN A 1086 13.48 21.64 -41.47
CA ASN A 1086 14.76 22.13 -40.98
C ASN A 1086 14.65 23.62 -40.62
N VAL A 1087 15.02 23.99 -39.39
CA VAL A 1087 14.98 25.37 -38.89
C VAL A 1087 16.28 25.70 -38.17
N THR A 1088 16.97 26.74 -38.61
CA THR A 1088 18.12 27.31 -37.89
C THR A 1088 17.63 28.46 -37.00
N THR A 1089 17.92 28.38 -35.69
CA THR A 1089 17.68 29.46 -34.71
C THR A 1089 18.46 30.73 -35.06
N ASN A 1090 18.03 31.86 -34.51
CA ASN A 1090 18.70 33.14 -34.72
C ASN A 1090 20.04 33.19 -33.96
N ALA A 1091 20.91 34.16 -34.29
CA ALA A 1091 22.11 34.40 -33.51
C ALA A 1091 21.75 34.90 -32.08
N PRO A 1092 22.49 34.50 -31.03
CA PRO A 1092 22.25 34.95 -29.66
C PRO A 1092 22.21 36.47 -29.55
N SER A 1093 21.16 37.00 -28.94
CA SER A 1093 20.99 38.44 -28.74
C SER A 1093 21.90 38.98 -27.63
N SER A 1094 22.90 39.78 -28.00
CA SER A 1094 23.71 40.53 -27.03
C SER A 1094 22.92 41.75 -26.53
N GLY A 1095 22.78 41.87 -25.21
CA GLY A 1095 21.94 42.90 -24.58
C GLY A 1095 22.49 44.31 -24.74
N THR A 1096 22.15 44.98 -25.83
CA THR A 1096 22.48 46.38 -26.12
C THR A 1096 21.27 47.30 -25.98
N ASN A 1097 21.55 48.58 -25.69
CA ASN A 1097 20.59 49.67 -25.79
C ASN A 1097 20.10 49.84 -27.25
N GLY A 1098 18.93 50.47 -27.45
CA GLY A 1098 18.27 50.59 -28.76
C GLY A 1098 16.76 50.74 -28.64
N LEU A 1099 16.01 50.60 -29.74
CA LEU A 1099 14.55 50.51 -29.77
C LEU A 1099 14.10 49.12 -30.25
N LEU A 1100 12.95 48.63 -29.79
CA LEU A 1100 12.35 47.40 -30.32
C LEU A 1100 11.74 47.69 -31.70
N GLY A 1101 12.43 47.30 -32.77
CA GLY A 1101 11.92 47.33 -34.13
C GLY A 1101 11.07 46.09 -34.41
N GLN A 1102 9.77 46.31 -34.62
CA GLN A 1102 8.80 45.31 -35.05
C GLN A 1102 8.54 45.49 -36.55
N TYR A 1103 8.86 44.47 -37.35
CA TYR A 1103 8.80 44.50 -38.81
C TYR A 1103 7.61 43.66 -39.31
N TYR A 1104 6.78 44.21 -40.18
CA TYR A 1104 5.53 43.58 -40.65
C TYR A 1104 5.48 43.54 -42.19
N SER A 1105 4.94 42.44 -42.72
CA SER A 1105 4.54 42.34 -44.13
C SER A 1105 3.24 43.12 -44.37
N GLY A 1106 3.26 44.05 -45.32
CA GLY A 1106 2.21 45.04 -45.56
C GLY A 1106 2.03 46.06 -44.42
N GLU A 1107 0.96 46.84 -44.51
CA GLU A 1107 0.62 47.88 -43.52
C GLU A 1107 0.16 47.26 -42.18
N PHE A 1108 1.10 47.05 -41.26
CA PHE A 1108 0.93 46.38 -39.96
C PHE A 1108 0.16 45.05 -40.01
N GLY A 1109 0.36 44.28 -41.08
CA GLY A 1109 -0.22 42.96 -41.28
C GLY A 1109 0.49 41.88 -40.47
N THR A 1110 1.02 40.86 -41.13
CA THR A 1110 1.75 39.77 -40.45
C THR A 1110 3.07 40.29 -39.91
N LEU A 1111 3.29 40.19 -38.59
CA LEU A 1111 4.59 40.44 -37.98
C LEU A 1111 5.61 39.42 -38.53
N ALA A 1112 6.54 39.90 -39.34
CA ALA A 1112 7.59 39.10 -39.96
C ALA A 1112 8.74 38.84 -38.97
N MET A 1113 9.17 39.87 -38.25
CA MET A 1113 10.19 39.71 -37.20
C MET A 1113 10.15 40.82 -36.13
N SER A 1114 10.95 40.67 -35.09
CA SER A 1114 11.28 41.77 -34.17
C SER A 1114 12.73 41.66 -33.68
N ARG A 1115 13.40 42.81 -33.48
CA ARG A 1115 14.77 42.90 -32.94
C ARG A 1115 14.98 44.22 -32.19
N THR A 1116 16.06 44.32 -31.43
CA THR A 1116 16.51 45.62 -30.88
C THR A 1116 17.41 46.31 -31.90
N ASP A 1117 16.97 47.45 -32.43
CA ASP A 1117 17.75 48.31 -33.32
C ASP A 1117 18.51 49.35 -32.51
N ALA A 1118 19.84 49.31 -32.59
CA ALA A 1118 20.73 50.18 -31.81
C ALA A 1118 20.57 51.68 -32.15
N THR A 1119 20.14 51.98 -33.38
CA THR A 1119 19.73 53.29 -33.89
C THR A 1119 18.64 53.07 -34.94
N VAL A 1120 17.81 54.07 -35.22
CA VAL A 1120 17.01 54.10 -36.47
C VAL A 1120 17.81 54.91 -37.48
N ASP A 1121 18.61 54.20 -38.27
CA ASP A 1121 19.50 54.73 -39.29
C ASP A 1121 19.69 53.64 -40.35
N PHE A 1122 18.71 53.53 -41.24
CA PHE A 1122 18.61 52.45 -42.20
C PHE A 1122 18.50 52.98 -43.63
N ASP A 1123 19.44 52.56 -44.47
CA ASP A 1123 19.33 52.58 -45.92
C ASP A 1123 19.36 51.12 -46.39
N TRP A 1124 18.24 50.65 -46.94
CA TRP A 1124 18.14 49.31 -47.53
C TRP A 1124 18.20 49.36 -49.07
N GLY A 1125 18.04 50.55 -49.68
CA GLY A 1125 17.69 50.69 -51.10
C GLY A 1125 16.51 49.78 -51.49
N GLY A 1126 16.49 49.30 -52.74
CA GLY A 1126 15.60 48.22 -53.19
C GLY A 1126 15.96 46.82 -52.61
N GLY A 1127 16.37 46.77 -51.34
CA GLY A 1127 16.74 45.59 -50.57
C GLY A 1127 15.61 45.16 -49.61
N ARG A 1128 15.97 44.63 -48.44
CA ARG A 1128 15.02 44.31 -47.36
C ARG A 1128 15.69 44.22 -45.98
N PRO A 1129 14.97 44.44 -44.87
CA PRO A 1129 15.53 44.35 -43.51
C PRO A 1129 16.09 42.98 -43.11
N THR A 1130 15.43 41.89 -43.53
CA THR A 1130 15.86 40.47 -43.52
C THR A 1130 15.06 39.70 -44.58
N ASP A 1131 15.43 38.47 -44.92
CA ASP A 1131 14.67 37.62 -45.87
C ASP A 1131 13.25 37.26 -45.43
N ASP A 1132 12.92 37.37 -44.14
CA ASP A 1132 11.56 37.16 -43.62
C ASP A 1132 10.63 38.37 -43.89
N VAL A 1133 11.20 39.55 -44.21
CA VAL A 1133 10.47 40.79 -44.52
C VAL A 1133 10.44 41.01 -46.04
N PRO A 1134 9.30 41.40 -46.64
CA PRO A 1134 9.27 41.84 -48.04
C PRO A 1134 10.26 42.99 -48.32
N GLY A 1135 10.77 43.09 -49.55
CA GLY A 1135 11.58 44.24 -49.99
C GLY A 1135 10.78 45.42 -50.55
N GLU A 1136 9.46 45.22 -50.67
CA GLU A 1136 8.46 46.18 -51.15
C GLU A 1136 7.21 45.92 -50.31
N TRP A 1137 6.44 46.95 -49.96
CA TRP A 1137 5.20 46.82 -49.17
C TRP A 1137 5.42 46.17 -47.78
N PHE A 1138 6.15 46.86 -46.91
CA PHE A 1138 6.35 46.48 -45.51
C PHE A 1138 6.17 47.67 -44.55
N THR A 1139 5.98 47.42 -43.26
CA THR A 1139 6.00 48.48 -42.23
C THR A 1139 6.95 48.13 -41.08
N VAL A 1140 7.44 49.18 -40.41
CA VAL A 1140 8.23 49.04 -39.19
C VAL A 1140 7.63 49.91 -38.09
N ARG A 1141 7.59 49.37 -36.88
CA ARG A 1141 7.29 50.10 -35.64
C ARG A 1141 8.48 49.96 -34.71
N TRP A 1142 9.20 51.04 -34.46
CA TRP A 1142 10.20 51.13 -33.41
C TRP A 1142 9.58 51.68 -32.13
N THR A 1143 9.66 50.95 -31.02
CA THR A 1143 9.18 51.38 -29.69
C THR A 1143 10.28 51.33 -28.63
N GLY A 1144 10.20 52.24 -27.66
CA GLY A 1144 11.10 52.26 -26.51
C GLY A 1144 11.08 53.60 -25.79
N LYS A 1145 12.20 53.98 -25.18
CA LYS A 1145 12.42 55.27 -24.53
C LYS A 1145 13.58 56.04 -25.19
N VAL A 1146 13.45 57.36 -25.27
CA VAL A 1146 14.54 58.30 -25.55
C VAL A 1146 14.91 59.09 -24.29
N GLN A 1147 16.19 59.42 -24.10
CA GLN A 1147 16.68 60.20 -22.97
C GLN A 1147 17.51 61.41 -23.45
N PRO A 1148 17.07 62.68 -23.27
CA PRO A 1148 17.85 63.85 -23.65
C PRO A 1148 19.08 64.03 -22.74
N GLN A 1149 20.11 64.68 -23.27
CA GLN A 1149 21.30 65.08 -22.51
C GLN A 1149 21.14 66.44 -21.84
N TYR A 1150 20.31 67.32 -22.42
CA TYR A 1150 20.10 68.70 -21.97
C TYR A 1150 18.61 68.95 -21.67
N SER A 1151 18.30 69.97 -20.86
CA SER A 1151 16.91 70.38 -20.57
C SER A 1151 16.50 71.49 -21.53
N GLU A 1152 16.13 71.12 -22.75
CA GLU A 1152 15.99 72.03 -23.90
C GLU A 1152 14.81 71.64 -24.80
N THR A 1153 14.44 72.54 -25.71
CA THR A 1153 13.61 72.18 -26.86
C THR A 1153 14.46 71.41 -27.87
N TYR A 1154 14.16 70.13 -28.03
CA TYR A 1154 14.75 69.26 -29.04
C TYR A 1154 13.94 69.33 -30.33
N THR A 1155 14.63 69.48 -31.46
CA THR A 1155 14.05 69.22 -32.78
C THR A 1155 14.34 67.77 -33.14
N PHE A 1156 13.31 66.97 -33.35
CA PHE A 1156 13.42 65.65 -33.96
C PHE A 1156 13.25 65.77 -35.47
N TYR A 1157 13.99 64.96 -36.22
CA TYR A 1157 13.94 64.89 -37.68
C TYR A 1157 13.75 63.43 -38.09
N THR A 1158 12.85 63.19 -39.03
CA THR A 1158 12.69 61.90 -39.72
C THR A 1158 13.02 62.10 -41.19
N HIS A 1159 14.02 61.39 -41.69
CA HIS A 1159 14.32 61.32 -43.11
C HIS A 1159 13.89 59.93 -43.60
N THR A 1160 12.90 59.89 -44.48
CA THR A 1160 12.41 58.66 -45.10
C THR A 1160 12.28 58.84 -46.61
N ASP A 1161 12.09 57.75 -47.33
CA ASP A 1161 11.67 57.76 -48.74
C ASP A 1161 10.15 57.65 -48.90
N ASP A 1162 9.50 56.91 -48.01
CA ASP A 1162 8.05 56.78 -47.90
C ASP A 1162 7.50 57.22 -46.51
N GLY A 1163 6.27 56.83 -46.18
CA GLY A 1163 5.46 57.44 -45.11
C GLY A 1163 5.99 57.22 -43.69
N VAL A 1164 5.85 58.24 -42.83
CA VAL A 1164 6.41 58.26 -41.48
C VAL A 1164 5.50 58.94 -40.44
N ARG A 1165 5.49 58.39 -39.23
CA ARG A 1165 4.80 58.94 -38.06
C ARG A 1165 5.67 58.82 -36.80
N LEU A 1166 5.81 59.91 -36.04
CA LEU A 1166 6.64 59.96 -34.83
C LEU A 1166 5.82 60.44 -33.63
N TRP A 1167 5.93 59.73 -32.51
CA TRP A 1167 5.37 60.10 -31.21
C TRP A 1167 6.50 60.21 -30.17
N VAL A 1168 6.42 61.24 -29.33
CA VAL A 1168 7.27 61.40 -28.13
C VAL A 1168 6.36 61.63 -26.93
N ASN A 1169 6.59 60.88 -25.86
CA ASN A 1169 5.78 60.85 -24.63
C ASN A 1169 4.26 60.70 -24.89
N GLY A 1170 3.89 59.86 -25.87
CA GLY A 1170 2.51 59.63 -26.31
C GLY A 1170 1.92 60.71 -27.24
N VAL A 1171 2.53 61.88 -27.36
CA VAL A 1171 2.09 62.95 -28.27
C VAL A 1171 2.64 62.70 -29.66
N GLN A 1172 1.77 62.70 -30.68
CA GLN A 1172 2.21 62.61 -32.07
C GLN A 1172 2.79 63.96 -32.53
N ILE A 1173 4.05 63.97 -32.96
CA ILE A 1173 4.76 65.18 -33.37
C ILE A 1173 5.06 65.22 -34.88
N ILE A 1174 5.12 64.07 -35.56
CA ILE A 1174 5.19 63.99 -37.03
C ILE A 1174 4.09 63.04 -37.53
N ASN A 1175 3.39 63.44 -38.60
CA ASN A 1175 2.31 62.66 -39.20
C ASN A 1175 2.22 62.85 -40.72
N ASN A 1176 3.01 62.09 -41.49
CA ASN A 1176 2.92 62.08 -42.96
C ASN A 1176 2.92 60.64 -43.47
N TRP A 1177 1.74 60.03 -43.55
CA TRP A 1177 1.57 58.62 -43.92
C TRP A 1177 1.31 58.43 -45.43
N VAL A 1178 2.14 59.07 -46.24
CA VAL A 1178 2.13 59.02 -47.72
C VAL A 1178 3.57 59.09 -48.23
N ALA A 1179 3.81 58.67 -49.47
CA ALA A 1179 5.13 58.67 -50.10
C ALA A 1179 5.85 60.04 -50.04
N MET A 1180 7.13 60.06 -49.65
CA MET A 1180 7.87 61.32 -49.42
C MET A 1180 9.40 61.14 -49.35
N ASN A 1181 10.12 61.31 -50.46
CA ASN A 1181 11.59 61.36 -50.40
C ASN A 1181 12.08 62.69 -49.81
N GLY A 1182 12.44 62.69 -48.52
CA GLY A 1182 13.00 63.86 -47.84
C GLY A 1182 12.85 63.85 -46.33
N GLU A 1183 13.02 65.03 -45.73
CA GLU A 1183 13.08 65.21 -44.28
C GLU A 1183 11.91 66.03 -43.73
N LEU A 1184 11.30 65.50 -42.67
CA LEU A 1184 10.34 66.21 -41.82
C LEU A 1184 10.95 66.47 -40.44
N SER A 1185 10.49 67.51 -39.74
CA SER A 1185 10.97 67.82 -38.40
C SER A 1185 9.89 68.41 -37.50
N ALA A 1186 9.98 68.16 -36.19
CA ALA A 1186 9.10 68.71 -35.17
C ALA A 1186 9.81 68.93 -33.83
N THR A 1187 9.35 69.90 -33.05
CA THR A 1187 9.99 70.31 -31.78
C THR A 1187 9.23 69.84 -30.55
N VAL A 1188 9.95 69.36 -29.53
CA VAL A 1188 9.40 69.02 -28.20
C VAL A 1188 10.38 69.41 -27.09
N THR A 1189 9.88 69.99 -26.00
CA THR A 1189 10.70 70.33 -24.82
C THR A 1189 10.87 69.12 -23.93
N LEU A 1190 12.13 68.75 -23.64
CA LEU A 1190 12.49 67.58 -22.84
C LEU A 1190 13.45 67.96 -21.70
N THR A 1191 13.41 67.23 -20.59
CA THR A 1191 14.26 67.45 -19.40
C THR A 1191 15.42 66.45 -19.37
N ALA A 1192 16.65 66.95 -19.17
CA ALA A 1192 17.88 66.15 -19.13
C ALA A 1192 17.74 64.90 -18.23
N GLY A 1193 18.16 63.73 -18.75
CA GLY A 1193 18.19 62.48 -18.00
C GLY A 1193 16.84 61.78 -17.82
N VAL A 1194 15.70 62.41 -18.10
CA VAL A 1194 14.37 61.77 -18.04
C VAL A 1194 14.18 60.85 -19.25
N LYS A 1195 13.72 59.62 -19.03
CA LYS A 1195 13.36 58.70 -20.12
C LYS A 1195 11.92 58.94 -20.56
N TYR A 1196 11.72 59.39 -21.79
CA TYR A 1196 10.41 59.60 -22.41
C TYR A 1196 10.09 58.47 -23.38
N ASP A 1197 8.84 58.02 -23.45
CA ASP A 1197 8.43 57.08 -24.49
C ASP A 1197 8.66 57.65 -25.90
N ILE A 1198 9.15 56.81 -26.81
CA ILE A 1198 9.28 57.15 -28.22
C ILE A 1198 8.72 56.01 -29.07
N LYS A 1199 7.94 56.38 -30.09
CA LYS A 1199 7.47 55.45 -31.12
C LYS A 1199 7.67 56.09 -32.48
N MET A 1200 8.36 55.40 -33.38
CA MET A 1200 8.42 55.74 -34.81
C MET A 1200 7.74 54.63 -35.60
N GLU A 1201 6.85 55.00 -36.50
CA GLU A 1201 6.24 54.10 -37.48
C GLU A 1201 6.65 54.56 -38.88
N TYR A 1202 6.99 53.60 -39.74
CA TYR A 1202 7.41 53.80 -41.13
C TYR A 1202 6.71 52.77 -42.01
N ILE A 1203 6.39 53.17 -43.25
CA ILE A 1203 5.88 52.30 -44.31
C ILE A 1203 6.79 52.40 -45.53
N GLU A 1204 7.10 51.25 -46.11
CA GLU A 1204 7.65 51.09 -47.45
C GLU A 1204 6.50 50.73 -48.40
N ASN A 1205 6.33 51.46 -49.50
CA ASN A 1205 5.20 51.37 -50.42
C ASN A 1205 5.59 51.44 -51.91
N GLY A 1206 6.88 51.55 -52.25
CA GLY A 1206 7.41 51.24 -53.58
C GLY A 1206 8.73 51.91 -53.93
N GLY A 1207 9.89 51.27 -53.67
CA GLY A 1207 11.14 51.62 -54.34
C GLY A 1207 12.47 51.38 -53.59
N ASN A 1208 12.83 52.27 -52.66
CA ASN A 1208 14.21 52.41 -52.15
C ASN A 1208 14.21 52.66 -50.63
N ALA A 1209 13.75 51.65 -49.89
CA ALA A 1209 13.44 51.76 -48.47
C ALA A 1209 14.55 52.41 -47.62
N HIS A 1210 14.23 53.58 -47.05
CA HIS A 1210 15.14 54.39 -46.25
C HIS A 1210 14.42 54.99 -45.04
N ALA A 1211 15.00 54.87 -43.84
CA ALA A 1211 14.45 55.41 -42.61
C ALA A 1211 15.51 55.79 -41.57
N GLN A 1212 15.61 57.09 -41.29
CA GLN A 1212 16.50 57.68 -40.27
C GLN A 1212 15.74 58.51 -39.24
N LEU A 1213 16.19 58.45 -37.98
CA LEU A 1213 15.73 59.29 -36.87
C LEU A 1213 16.91 60.06 -36.28
N SER A 1214 16.89 61.38 -36.43
CA SER A 1214 17.90 62.29 -35.89
C SER A 1214 17.30 63.38 -35.02
N TRP A 1215 18.14 64.07 -34.25
CA TRP A 1215 17.74 65.16 -33.36
C TRP A 1215 18.80 66.24 -33.17
N SER A 1216 18.37 67.45 -32.81
CA SER A 1216 19.21 68.59 -32.44
C SER A 1216 18.60 69.35 -31.25
N SER A 1217 19.40 70.16 -30.56
CA SER A 1217 18.96 71.12 -29.54
C SER A 1217 19.91 72.32 -29.51
N ALA A 1218 19.70 73.31 -28.63
CA ALA A 1218 20.58 74.48 -28.56
C ALA A 1218 22.02 74.11 -28.16
N SER A 1219 22.19 73.14 -27.27
CA SER A 1219 23.49 72.59 -26.85
C SER A 1219 23.95 71.38 -27.68
N GLN A 1220 23.23 70.98 -28.74
CA GLN A 1220 23.52 69.74 -29.47
C GLN A 1220 23.29 69.86 -30.98
N ALA A 1221 24.35 69.69 -31.77
CA ALA A 1221 24.26 69.59 -33.23
C ALA A 1221 23.34 68.43 -33.67
N LYS A 1222 22.81 68.54 -34.90
CA LYS A 1222 21.98 67.50 -35.51
C LYS A 1222 22.79 66.21 -35.72
N GLN A 1223 22.29 65.11 -35.18
CA GLN A 1223 22.89 63.77 -35.31
C GLN A 1223 21.79 62.70 -35.24
N ILE A 1224 22.01 61.52 -35.82
CA ILE A 1224 21.23 60.30 -35.53
C ILE A 1224 21.14 60.13 -34.01
N ILE A 1225 19.98 59.73 -33.46
CA ILE A 1225 19.85 59.55 -32.01
C ILE A 1225 20.74 58.37 -31.58
N PRO A 1226 21.82 58.60 -30.81
CA PRO A 1226 22.83 57.57 -30.61
C PRO A 1226 22.34 56.52 -29.61
N THR A 1227 22.82 55.27 -29.78
CA THR A 1227 22.44 54.09 -28.99
C THR A 1227 22.45 54.30 -27.48
N GLY A 1228 23.38 55.08 -26.94
CA GLY A 1228 23.43 55.43 -25.51
C GLY A 1228 22.27 56.31 -25.00
N ARG A 1229 21.34 56.72 -25.88
CA ARG A 1229 20.17 57.57 -25.59
C ARG A 1229 18.84 56.91 -25.96
N LEU A 1230 18.86 55.69 -26.50
CA LEU A 1230 17.69 54.88 -26.86
C LEU A 1230 17.65 53.63 -25.95
N PHE A 1231 16.47 53.23 -25.48
CA PHE A 1231 16.31 52.06 -24.61
C PHE A 1231 15.05 51.29 -24.96
N THR A 1232 15.08 49.96 -24.92
CA THR A 1232 13.86 49.14 -25.02
C THR A 1232 12.91 49.46 -23.86
N SER A 1233 11.61 49.40 -24.12
CA SER A 1233 10.52 49.74 -23.19
C SER A 1233 10.42 48.78 -22.01
#